data_AF-A0A0L6J920-F1
#
_entry.id   AF-A0A0L6J920-F1
#
_cell.length_a   1.000
_cell.length_b   1.000
_cell.length_c   1.000
_cell.angle_alpha   90.00
_cell.angle_beta   90.00
_cell.angle_gamma   90.00
#
_symmetry.space_group_name_H-M   'P 1'
#
loop_
_entity.id
_entity.type
_entity.pdbx_description
1 polymer ?
#
loop_
_entity_poly.entity_id
_entity_poly.type
_entity_poly.pdbx_seq_one_letter_code
_entity_poly.pdbx_strand_id
1 'polypeptide(L)'
;MQNGPHAQPAGDGAPTSIAARAMGALRRDAASYLEGLNPEQRRAVEATEGPVLVLAGAGTGKTRVLTTRIAHLIATGRARPYDILSVTFTNKAAREMKHRIGALIGPAGEGMPWLGTFHAIGTKILRRHAELVGLKSDFTILGTDDQLRLMKQVIADQNIDEKRWPARALAHTIDGWKNRGLGPEQVPPGEATSFAFGKGGALYAAYQARLATLNAVDFGDLLLLCLKLWRENKDILESYQERFRYILVDEYQDTNVAQYLWLRLLAQSRKNIACVGDDDQSIYGWRGAEVDNILRFEHDFPGAVVVRLERNYRSTGHILAAASGLIAKNESRLGKTLRTEDEPGERVTVTGAWDSEEEARQLAESIESLQAKQHPLSEIAVLVRISAQMREIEDRFVQLGLPYRVIGGPRFYERAEIRDALAYLRVTMNVSDDLAFERIVNTPKRGLGDATLQQLHTYGRANRLPLLIAAQRLCETDELKPRVRATLRALTESFSRWARLIETQPHSEVAQTILEESGYTEMWQKDRSADAAGRLENLKEFVRSMEEFPDMAAFLEHVSLVMEASEAEGAERVSLMTLHAAKGLEFDTVFLPGWEDGLFPNQRALDESGRAGLEEERRLAHVGLTRARKRAKLSFAVNRRIHGLWSSTIPSRFIDELPDSAVDVVEAPAHFSAGASRFDRNPTPFGSSYGTPGWQRAQANTAAGSGNRSGFGSAPGGRSGGPRQIEGELIAKSTGAPSAFQDGQRVFHMKFGPGTVAGVDGNKLTVDFDKAGRKMVLDSFIQPG
;
A
#
# COMPACT_ATOMS: atom_id res chain seq x y z
N MET A 1 48.73 -47.90 -28.53
CA MET A 1 49.42 -46.60 -28.36
C MET A 1 50.11 -46.31 -29.68
N GLN A 2 50.07 -45.17 -30.35
CA GLN A 2 49.39 -43.88 -30.23
C GLN A 2 49.64 -43.18 -31.58
N ASN A 3 48.75 -42.24 -31.92
CA ASN A 3 48.90 -41.14 -32.88
C ASN A 3 48.53 -41.41 -34.35
N GLY A 4 47.44 -40.74 -34.76
CA GLY A 4 46.82 -40.80 -36.07
C GLY A 4 47.27 -39.71 -37.05
N PRO A 5 46.64 -39.66 -38.24
CA PRO A 5 46.91 -38.64 -39.24
C PRO A 5 45.90 -37.48 -39.14
N HIS A 6 46.45 -36.27 -39.28
CA HIS A 6 45.75 -35.00 -39.44
C HIS A 6 44.68 -35.05 -40.55
N ALA A 7 43.44 -34.75 -40.19
CA ALA A 7 42.40 -34.39 -41.15
C ALA A 7 42.43 -32.87 -41.40
N GLN A 8 42.55 -32.49 -42.67
CA GLN A 8 42.43 -31.12 -43.16
C GLN A 8 41.01 -30.56 -42.93
N PRO A 9 40.85 -29.25 -42.70
CA PRO A 9 39.53 -28.62 -42.64
C PRO A 9 38.94 -28.49 -44.05
N ALA A 10 37.70 -28.95 -44.20
CA ALA A 10 36.96 -28.88 -45.44
C ALA A 10 36.44 -27.45 -45.72
N GLY A 11 36.79 -26.93 -46.90
CA GLY A 11 35.85 -26.28 -47.82
C GLY A 11 35.37 -24.86 -47.50
N ASP A 12 36.05 -23.89 -48.11
CA ASP A 12 35.53 -22.54 -48.39
C ASP A 12 34.13 -22.58 -49.02
N GLY A 13 33.16 -21.96 -48.34
CA GLY A 13 31.84 -21.67 -48.88
C GLY A 13 31.90 -20.52 -49.89
N ALA A 14 31.15 -20.66 -51.00
CA ALA A 14 31.02 -19.69 -52.09
C ALA A 14 30.91 -18.21 -51.64
N PRO A 15 31.41 -17.24 -52.44
CA PRO A 15 31.39 -15.83 -52.07
C PRO A 15 29.94 -15.35 -51.93
N THR A 16 29.50 -15.16 -50.68
CA THR A 16 28.21 -14.54 -50.37
C THR A 16 28.17 -13.14 -51.00
N SER A 17 27.08 -12.82 -51.69
CA SER A 17 26.90 -11.52 -52.33
C SER A 17 27.04 -10.39 -51.31
N ILE A 18 27.45 -9.19 -51.75
CA ILE A 18 27.55 -8.02 -50.86
C ILE A 18 26.20 -7.75 -50.17
N ALA A 19 25.09 -7.96 -50.88
CA ALA A 19 23.74 -7.91 -50.31
C ALA A 19 23.51 -8.98 -49.23
N ALA A 20 23.95 -10.22 -49.45
CA ALA A 20 23.84 -11.28 -48.44
C ALA A 20 24.72 -11.01 -47.21
N ARG A 21 25.91 -10.40 -47.39
CA ARG A 21 26.79 -9.98 -46.29
C ARG A 21 26.23 -8.79 -45.51
N ALA A 22 25.67 -7.79 -46.20
CA ALA A 22 24.98 -6.66 -45.57
C ALA A 22 23.72 -7.12 -44.81
N MET A 23 22.93 -8.01 -45.40
CA MET A 23 21.78 -8.65 -44.73
C MET A 23 22.21 -9.54 -43.55
N GLY A 24 23.35 -10.22 -43.65
CA GLY A 24 23.96 -10.99 -42.57
C GLY A 24 24.46 -10.11 -41.42
N ALA A 25 25.01 -8.93 -41.70
CA ALA A 25 25.41 -7.94 -40.70
C ALA A 25 24.18 -7.34 -39.98
N LEU A 26 23.13 -6.97 -40.72
CA LEU A 26 21.82 -6.57 -40.16
C LEU A 26 21.20 -7.66 -39.26
N ARG A 27 21.37 -8.94 -39.62
CA ARG A 27 20.89 -10.07 -38.80
C ARG A 27 21.74 -10.34 -37.56
N ARG A 28 23.03 -10.01 -37.56
CA ARG A 28 23.90 -10.11 -36.38
C ARG A 28 23.53 -9.08 -35.32
N ASP A 29 23.26 -7.83 -35.71
CA ASP A 29 22.69 -6.83 -34.80
C ASP A 29 21.30 -7.27 -34.29
N ALA A 30 20.50 -7.91 -35.15
CA ALA A 30 19.23 -8.52 -34.78
C ALA A 30 19.33 -9.83 -33.97
N ALA A 31 20.50 -10.24 -33.47
CA ALA A 31 20.64 -11.35 -32.52
C ALA A 31 21.10 -10.89 -31.13
N SER A 32 21.50 -9.61 -30.99
CA SER A 32 21.97 -9.04 -29.72
C SER A 32 20.91 -9.10 -28.61
N TYR A 33 19.61 -9.11 -28.95
CA TYR A 33 18.55 -9.26 -27.94
C TYR A 33 18.56 -10.62 -27.22
N LEU A 34 19.25 -11.64 -27.75
CA LEU A 34 19.43 -12.93 -27.07
C LEU A 34 20.67 -12.96 -26.14
N GLU A 35 21.49 -11.91 -26.17
CA GLU A 35 22.65 -11.79 -25.29
C GLU A 35 22.22 -11.50 -23.84
N GLY A 36 22.90 -12.14 -22.89
CA GLY A 36 22.59 -12.04 -21.46
C GLY A 36 21.32 -12.77 -21.00
N LEU A 37 20.71 -13.63 -21.85
CA LEU A 37 19.73 -14.63 -21.41
C LEU A 37 20.45 -15.88 -20.92
N ASN A 38 19.97 -16.47 -19.83
CA ASN A 38 20.43 -17.80 -19.40
C ASN A 38 19.87 -18.91 -20.34
N PRO A 39 20.38 -20.15 -20.27
CA PRO A 39 19.93 -21.24 -21.15
C PRO A 39 18.43 -21.51 -21.09
N GLU A 40 17.81 -21.41 -19.91
CA GLU A 40 16.39 -21.67 -19.71
C GLU A 40 15.52 -20.55 -20.33
N GLN A 41 15.89 -19.29 -20.13
CA GLN A 41 15.28 -18.11 -20.75
C GLN A 41 15.42 -18.15 -22.27
N ARG A 42 16.60 -18.50 -22.78
CA ARG A 42 16.83 -18.67 -24.23
C ARG A 42 15.94 -19.77 -24.81
N ARG A 43 15.84 -20.92 -24.14
CA ARG A 43 14.93 -22.01 -24.55
C ARG A 43 13.48 -21.54 -24.58
N ALA A 44 13.03 -20.76 -23.59
CA ALA A 44 11.68 -20.19 -23.58
C ALA A 44 11.43 -19.17 -24.71
N VAL A 45 12.46 -18.44 -25.16
CA VAL A 45 12.37 -17.51 -26.30
C VAL A 45 12.36 -18.25 -27.64
N GLU A 46 13.22 -19.26 -27.80
CA GLU A 46 13.43 -19.98 -29.07
C GLU A 46 12.36 -21.05 -29.34
N ALA A 47 11.66 -21.56 -28.31
CA ALA A 47 10.55 -22.51 -28.43
C ALA A 47 9.31 -21.86 -29.06
N THR A 48 9.36 -21.51 -30.34
CA THR A 48 8.41 -20.60 -30.99
C THR A 48 7.08 -21.24 -31.37
N GLU A 49 7.08 -22.47 -31.87
CA GLU A 49 5.87 -23.19 -32.29
C GLU A 49 5.29 -24.06 -31.18
N GLY A 50 3.98 -24.23 -31.19
CA GLY A 50 3.22 -25.01 -30.21
C GLY A 50 2.99 -24.27 -28.89
N PRO A 51 2.29 -24.92 -27.95
CA PRO A 51 1.99 -24.34 -26.66
C PRO A 51 3.24 -24.31 -25.77
N VAL A 52 3.49 -23.18 -25.13
CA VAL A 52 4.63 -22.99 -24.21
C VAL A 52 4.12 -22.46 -22.89
N LEU A 53 4.54 -23.12 -21.81
CA LEU A 53 4.32 -22.62 -20.45
C LEU A 53 5.67 -22.27 -19.83
N VAL A 54 5.85 -21.00 -19.51
CA VAL A 54 7.03 -20.53 -18.78
C VAL A 54 6.64 -20.38 -17.30
N LEU A 55 7.00 -21.38 -16.51
CA LEU A 55 6.84 -21.37 -15.06
C LEU A 55 8.00 -20.64 -14.44
N ALA A 56 7.76 -19.43 -13.96
CA ALA A 56 8.83 -18.53 -13.62
C ALA A 56 8.55 -17.93 -12.24
N GLY A 57 9.46 -18.17 -11.29
CA GLY A 57 9.32 -17.63 -9.95
C GLY A 57 9.51 -16.11 -9.90
N ALA A 58 9.31 -15.51 -8.73
CA ALA A 58 9.64 -14.10 -8.49
C ALA A 58 11.09 -13.80 -8.88
N GLY A 59 11.34 -12.66 -9.53
CA GLY A 59 12.71 -12.21 -9.86
C GLY A 59 13.47 -13.03 -10.91
N THR A 60 12.82 -13.93 -11.65
CA THR A 60 13.48 -14.83 -12.64
C THR A 60 13.53 -14.28 -14.07
N GLY A 61 13.00 -13.07 -14.29
CA GLY A 61 12.99 -12.41 -15.60
C GLY A 61 11.79 -12.73 -16.50
N LYS A 62 10.61 -13.06 -15.92
CA LYS A 62 9.33 -13.29 -16.63
C LYS A 62 9.08 -12.33 -17.80
N THR A 63 9.00 -11.03 -17.48
CA THR A 63 8.70 -9.98 -18.45
C THR A 63 9.79 -9.88 -19.51
N ARG A 64 11.07 -10.07 -19.14
CA ARG A 64 12.20 -10.07 -20.09
C ARG A 64 12.06 -11.20 -21.11
N VAL A 65 11.70 -12.41 -20.68
CA VAL A 65 11.46 -13.54 -21.59
C VAL A 65 10.33 -13.23 -22.57
N LEU A 66 9.21 -12.71 -22.08
CA LEU A 66 8.05 -12.41 -22.93
C LEU A 66 8.37 -11.31 -23.96
N THR A 67 8.99 -10.20 -23.55
CA THR A 67 9.35 -9.11 -24.48
C THR A 67 10.41 -9.55 -25.48
N THR A 68 11.39 -10.35 -25.05
CA THR A 68 12.44 -10.87 -25.95
C THR A 68 11.89 -11.90 -26.91
N ARG A 69 10.90 -12.71 -26.50
CA ARG A 69 10.18 -13.63 -27.39
C ARG A 69 9.42 -12.89 -28.48
N ILE A 70 8.73 -11.79 -28.14
CA ILE A 70 8.08 -10.95 -29.16
C ILE A 70 9.10 -10.38 -30.14
N ALA A 71 10.20 -9.83 -29.62
CA ALA A 71 11.29 -9.32 -30.45
C ALA A 71 11.85 -10.42 -31.38
N HIS A 72 12.04 -11.62 -30.86
CA HIS A 72 12.54 -12.77 -31.61
C HIS A 72 11.58 -13.20 -32.74
N LEU A 73 10.27 -13.27 -32.47
CA LEU A 73 9.26 -13.62 -33.47
C LEU A 73 9.23 -12.62 -34.64
N ILE A 74 9.39 -11.32 -34.33
CA ILE A 74 9.42 -10.25 -35.34
C ILE A 74 10.74 -10.27 -36.11
N ALA A 75 11.88 -10.31 -35.41
CA ALA A 75 13.20 -10.25 -36.02
C ALA A 75 13.54 -11.47 -36.89
N THR A 76 13.01 -12.65 -36.55
CA THR A 76 13.17 -13.87 -37.36
C THR A 76 12.18 -13.95 -38.53
N GLY A 77 11.27 -12.98 -38.68
CA GLY A 77 10.26 -12.96 -39.75
C GLY A 77 9.15 -13.99 -39.58
N ARG A 78 8.99 -14.58 -38.39
CA ARG A 78 7.92 -15.54 -38.08
C ARG A 78 6.56 -14.87 -37.95
N ALA A 79 6.52 -13.61 -37.50
CA ALA A 79 5.30 -12.86 -37.31
C ALA A 79 5.51 -11.36 -37.59
N ARG A 80 4.47 -10.70 -38.10
CA ARG A 80 4.39 -9.23 -38.12
C ARG A 80 3.84 -8.74 -36.78
N PRO A 81 4.06 -7.48 -36.37
CA PRO A 81 3.49 -6.92 -35.14
C PRO A 81 1.96 -7.08 -35.02
N TYR A 82 1.26 -7.13 -36.15
CA TYR A 82 -0.19 -7.31 -36.22
C TYR A 82 -0.62 -8.77 -35.97
N ASP A 83 0.27 -9.75 -36.22
CA ASP A 83 -0.01 -11.18 -36.08
C ASP A 83 0.15 -11.68 -34.64
N ILE A 84 0.59 -10.80 -33.73
CA ILE A 84 0.89 -11.12 -32.33
C ILE A 84 -0.16 -10.49 -31.43
N LEU A 85 -0.79 -11.32 -30.60
CA LEU A 85 -1.63 -10.89 -29.49
C LEU A 85 -0.83 -11.01 -28.19
N SER A 86 -0.65 -9.91 -27.46
CA SER A 86 0.06 -9.90 -26.17
C SER A 86 -0.84 -9.31 -25.09
N VAL A 87 -1.16 -10.12 -24.09
CA VAL A 87 -2.10 -9.75 -23.02
C VAL A 87 -1.42 -9.77 -21.65
N THR A 88 -1.75 -8.79 -20.81
CA THR A 88 -1.32 -8.70 -19.40
C THR A 88 -2.46 -8.24 -18.50
N PHE A 89 -2.29 -8.32 -17.19
CA PHE A 89 -3.33 -7.97 -16.22
C PHE A 89 -3.47 -6.45 -16.01
N THR A 90 -2.38 -5.67 -16.09
CA THR A 90 -2.39 -4.23 -15.74
C THR A 90 -1.99 -3.31 -16.89
N ASN A 91 -2.57 -2.11 -16.91
CA ASN A 91 -2.21 -1.07 -17.87
C ASN A 91 -0.75 -0.58 -17.70
N LYS A 92 -0.18 -0.69 -16.49
CA LYS A 92 1.23 -0.36 -16.24
C LYS A 92 2.14 -1.39 -16.92
N ALA A 93 1.89 -2.68 -16.71
CA ALA A 93 2.64 -3.75 -17.36
C ALA A 93 2.56 -3.67 -18.89
N ALA A 94 1.38 -3.35 -19.44
CA ALA A 94 1.21 -3.19 -20.89
C ALA A 94 2.09 -2.05 -21.44
N ARG A 95 2.11 -0.88 -20.77
CA ARG A 95 2.97 0.24 -21.18
C ARG A 95 4.46 -0.09 -21.06
N GLU A 96 4.85 -0.77 -19.98
CA GLU A 96 6.23 -1.19 -19.76
C GLU A 96 6.71 -2.19 -20.81
N MET A 97 5.90 -3.22 -21.11
CA MET A 97 6.20 -4.17 -22.19
C MET A 97 6.34 -3.46 -23.54
N LYS A 98 5.43 -2.53 -23.86
CA LYS A 98 5.51 -1.75 -25.10
C LYS A 98 6.83 -0.96 -25.19
N HIS A 99 7.23 -0.31 -24.10
CA HIS A 99 8.50 0.43 -24.03
C HIS A 99 9.72 -0.50 -24.21
N ARG A 100 9.75 -1.63 -23.49
CA ARG A 100 10.82 -2.63 -23.60
C ARG A 100 10.94 -3.21 -25.00
N ILE A 101 9.81 -3.52 -25.65
CA ILE A 101 9.80 -4.02 -27.03
C ILE A 101 10.31 -2.94 -27.99
N GLY A 102 9.87 -1.68 -27.83
CA GLY A 102 10.36 -0.55 -28.62
C GLY A 102 11.88 -0.37 -28.53
N ALA A 103 12.46 -0.57 -27.33
CA ALA A 103 13.91 -0.54 -27.15
C ALA A 103 14.66 -1.69 -27.84
N LEU A 104 14.06 -2.88 -27.97
CA LEU A 104 14.69 -4.06 -28.56
C LEU A 104 14.63 -4.09 -30.09
N ILE A 105 13.53 -3.63 -30.71
CA ILE A 105 13.29 -3.74 -32.16
C ILE A 105 13.06 -2.40 -32.87
N GLY A 106 13.22 -1.28 -32.17
CA GLY A 106 13.05 0.06 -32.73
C GLY A 106 11.58 0.42 -33.04
N PRO A 107 11.33 1.34 -34.01
CA PRO A 107 10.00 1.86 -34.32
C PRO A 107 8.96 0.80 -34.72
N ALA A 108 9.40 -0.37 -35.19
CA ALA A 108 8.52 -1.51 -35.47
C ALA A 108 7.77 -2.00 -34.23
N GLY A 109 8.31 -1.77 -33.02
CA GLY A 109 7.67 -2.09 -31.74
C GLY A 109 6.57 -1.11 -31.32
N GLU A 110 6.59 0.15 -31.76
CA GLU A 110 5.58 1.15 -31.39
C GLU A 110 4.20 0.86 -32.00
N GLY A 111 4.19 0.10 -33.10
CA GLY A 111 3.02 -0.25 -33.90
C GLY A 111 2.26 -1.51 -33.50
N MET A 112 2.56 -2.16 -32.36
CA MET A 112 1.81 -3.35 -31.91
C MET A 112 0.37 -3.00 -31.54
N PRO A 113 -0.64 -3.37 -32.35
CA PRO A 113 -2.02 -2.94 -32.13
C PRO A 113 -2.76 -3.81 -31.11
N TRP A 114 -2.25 -5.00 -30.81
CA TRP A 114 -2.88 -6.01 -29.97
C TRP A 114 -2.04 -6.31 -28.73
N LEU A 115 -1.42 -5.28 -28.17
CA LEU A 115 -0.74 -5.31 -26.88
C LEU A 115 -1.56 -4.50 -25.89
N GLY A 116 -2.05 -5.15 -24.82
CA GLY A 116 -2.87 -4.48 -23.82
C GLY A 116 -3.38 -5.40 -22.72
N THR A 117 -4.38 -4.93 -21.98
CA THR A 117 -5.11 -5.76 -21.01
C THR A 117 -6.25 -6.50 -21.67
N PHE A 118 -6.74 -7.58 -21.06
CA PHE A 118 -7.92 -8.31 -21.54
C PHE A 118 -9.10 -7.38 -21.83
N HIS A 119 -9.38 -6.43 -20.93
CA HIS A 119 -10.46 -5.46 -21.09
C HIS A 119 -10.22 -4.47 -22.23
N ALA A 120 -8.99 -3.97 -22.40
CA ALA A 120 -8.66 -3.05 -23.49
C ALA A 120 -8.78 -3.74 -24.86
N ILE A 121 -8.29 -4.97 -24.98
CA ILE A 121 -8.40 -5.77 -26.20
C ILE A 121 -9.85 -6.17 -26.46
N GLY A 122 -10.57 -6.63 -25.43
CA GLY A 122 -11.99 -6.96 -25.51
C GLY A 122 -12.83 -5.77 -25.97
N THR A 123 -12.61 -4.59 -25.40
CA THR A 123 -13.23 -3.34 -25.86
C THR A 123 -12.96 -3.11 -27.33
N LYS A 124 -11.69 -3.20 -27.77
CA LYS A 124 -11.32 -2.98 -29.18
C LYS A 124 -12.00 -3.97 -30.14
N ILE A 125 -12.17 -5.23 -29.74
CA ILE A 125 -12.89 -6.24 -30.52
C ILE A 125 -14.37 -5.89 -30.58
N LEU A 126 -15.00 -5.62 -29.43
CA LEU A 126 -16.42 -5.28 -29.34
C LEU A 126 -16.77 -4.01 -30.11
N ARG A 127 -15.92 -2.98 -30.08
CA ARG A 127 -16.13 -1.74 -30.86
C ARG A 127 -16.21 -1.98 -32.36
N ARG A 128 -15.52 -3.01 -32.88
CA ARG A 128 -15.54 -3.38 -34.30
C ARG A 128 -16.74 -4.24 -34.68
N HIS A 129 -17.33 -4.95 -33.73
CA HIS A 129 -18.37 -5.97 -33.93
C HIS A 129 -19.59 -5.74 -33.05
N ALA A 130 -19.85 -4.49 -32.65
CA ALA A 130 -20.81 -4.16 -31.60
C ALA A 130 -22.23 -4.62 -31.95
N GLU A 131 -22.62 -4.46 -33.22
CA GLU A 131 -23.96 -4.79 -33.70
C GLU A 131 -24.28 -6.29 -33.56
N LEU A 132 -23.26 -7.15 -33.70
CA LEU A 132 -23.40 -8.61 -33.60
C LEU A 132 -23.65 -9.10 -32.17
N VAL A 133 -23.35 -8.26 -31.17
CA VAL A 133 -23.64 -8.55 -29.76
C VAL A 133 -24.80 -7.69 -29.23
N GLY A 134 -25.54 -7.02 -30.12
CA GLY A 134 -26.69 -6.19 -29.76
C GLY A 134 -26.32 -4.84 -29.13
N LEU A 135 -25.12 -4.32 -29.42
CA LEU A 135 -24.65 -3.02 -28.97
C LEU A 135 -24.42 -2.07 -30.15
N LYS A 136 -24.33 -0.77 -29.87
CA LYS A 136 -23.81 0.20 -30.83
C LYS A 136 -22.32 0.44 -30.57
N SER A 137 -21.57 0.82 -31.60
CA SER A 137 -20.11 0.99 -31.50
C SER A 137 -19.66 2.05 -30.50
N ASP A 138 -20.54 2.94 -30.05
CA ASP A 138 -20.31 4.03 -29.10
C ASP A 138 -20.79 3.71 -27.66
N PHE A 139 -21.01 2.43 -27.33
CA PHE A 139 -21.39 1.99 -25.98
C PHE A 139 -20.57 2.60 -24.83
N THR A 140 -21.17 2.83 -23.67
CA THR A 140 -20.48 3.37 -22.49
C THR A 140 -19.96 2.25 -21.59
N ILE A 141 -18.75 2.37 -21.05
CA ILE A 141 -18.22 1.43 -20.05
C ILE A 141 -18.50 2.01 -18.67
N LEU A 142 -19.31 1.32 -17.86
CA LEU A 142 -19.68 1.80 -16.53
C LEU A 142 -18.55 1.57 -15.51
N GLY A 143 -18.26 2.61 -14.72
CA GLY A 143 -17.47 2.47 -13.50
C GLY A 143 -18.28 1.83 -12.36
N THR A 144 -17.59 1.46 -11.29
CA THR A 144 -18.19 0.79 -10.12
C THR A 144 -19.34 1.59 -9.51
N ASP A 145 -19.20 2.91 -9.38
CA ASP A 145 -20.25 3.75 -8.79
C ASP A 145 -21.51 3.80 -9.64
N ASP A 146 -21.38 3.93 -10.96
CA ASP A 146 -22.51 3.97 -11.89
C ASP A 146 -23.17 2.59 -12.01
N GLN A 147 -22.38 1.51 -11.98
CA GLN A 147 -22.88 0.15 -11.86
C GLN A 147 -23.72 -0.03 -10.59
N LEU A 148 -23.24 0.41 -9.43
CA LEU A 148 -23.98 0.31 -8.18
C LEU A 148 -25.27 1.14 -8.19
N ARG A 149 -25.25 2.34 -8.76
CA ARG A 149 -26.46 3.17 -8.94
C ARG A 149 -27.49 2.44 -9.79
N LEU A 150 -27.08 1.82 -10.89
CA LEU A 150 -27.97 1.07 -11.77
C LEU A 150 -28.56 -0.15 -11.05
N MET A 151 -27.74 -0.88 -10.30
CA MET A 151 -28.22 -2.04 -9.52
C MET A 151 -29.23 -1.65 -8.44
N LYS A 152 -29.07 -0.50 -7.78
CA LYS A 152 -30.07 0.02 -6.84
C LYS A 152 -31.43 0.25 -7.51
N GLN A 153 -31.44 0.78 -8.74
CA GLN A 153 -32.67 0.95 -9.51
C GLN A 153 -33.30 -0.41 -9.82
N VAL A 154 -32.52 -1.38 -10.28
CA VAL A 154 -33.00 -2.74 -10.59
C VAL A 154 -33.58 -3.45 -9.35
N ILE A 155 -32.95 -3.28 -8.18
CA ILE A 155 -33.46 -3.81 -6.90
C ILE A 155 -34.79 -3.15 -6.52
N ALA A 156 -34.86 -1.82 -6.63
CA ALA A 156 -36.06 -1.06 -6.31
C ALA A 156 -37.24 -1.42 -7.22
N ASP A 157 -37.00 -1.56 -8.53
CA ASP A 157 -38.03 -1.93 -9.52
C ASP A 157 -38.65 -3.31 -9.25
N GLN A 158 -37.92 -4.20 -8.58
CA GLN A 158 -38.37 -5.54 -8.19
C GLN A 158 -39.01 -5.60 -6.79
N ASN A 159 -39.27 -4.44 -6.18
CA ASN A 159 -39.80 -4.28 -4.82
C ASN A 159 -38.98 -5.02 -3.76
N ILE A 160 -37.65 -4.98 -3.88
CA ILE A 160 -36.72 -5.60 -2.92
C ILE A 160 -36.15 -4.50 -2.01
N ASP A 161 -36.09 -4.78 -0.71
CA ASP A 161 -35.51 -3.85 0.26
C ASP A 161 -33.98 -3.81 0.14
N GLU A 162 -33.46 -2.69 -0.37
CA GLU A 162 -32.02 -2.39 -0.50
C GLU A 162 -31.27 -2.45 0.84
N LYS A 163 -31.92 -2.17 1.98
CA LYS A 163 -31.25 -2.24 3.29
C LYS A 163 -30.89 -3.67 3.66
N ARG A 164 -31.81 -4.59 3.38
CA ARG A 164 -31.63 -6.02 3.67
C ARG A 164 -30.80 -6.71 2.60
N TRP A 165 -30.92 -6.25 1.35
CA TRP A 165 -30.25 -6.82 0.18
C TRP A 165 -29.46 -5.74 -0.56
N PRO A 166 -28.23 -5.43 -0.09
CA PRO A 166 -27.47 -4.31 -0.63
C PRO A 166 -27.07 -4.52 -2.10
N ALA A 167 -27.13 -3.45 -2.90
CA ALA A 167 -26.71 -3.47 -4.30
C ALA A 167 -25.26 -3.94 -4.50
N ARG A 168 -24.37 -3.65 -3.54
CA ARG A 168 -22.99 -4.11 -3.57
C ARG A 168 -22.85 -5.63 -3.47
N ALA A 169 -23.68 -6.27 -2.66
CA ALA A 169 -23.69 -7.73 -2.55
C ALA A 169 -24.20 -8.37 -3.85
N LEU A 170 -25.23 -7.78 -4.47
CA LEU A 170 -25.68 -8.19 -5.81
C LEU A 170 -24.57 -7.99 -6.86
N ALA A 171 -23.88 -6.85 -6.84
CA ALA A 171 -22.78 -6.56 -7.76
C ALA A 171 -21.68 -7.60 -7.68
N HIS A 172 -21.26 -7.94 -6.46
CA HIS A 172 -20.24 -8.96 -6.23
C HIS A 172 -20.69 -10.34 -6.73
N THR A 173 -21.95 -10.69 -6.51
CA THR A 173 -22.53 -11.96 -6.97
C THR A 173 -22.53 -12.03 -8.51
N ILE A 174 -23.00 -10.97 -9.18
CA ILE A 174 -23.03 -10.89 -10.64
C ILE A 174 -21.62 -10.90 -11.23
N ASP A 175 -20.68 -10.17 -10.63
CA ASP A 175 -19.27 -10.16 -11.06
C ASP A 175 -18.67 -11.57 -10.96
N GLY A 176 -18.94 -12.31 -9.89
CA GLY A 176 -18.56 -13.72 -9.76
C GLY A 176 -19.09 -14.61 -10.90
N TRP A 177 -20.36 -14.45 -11.29
CA TRP A 177 -20.93 -15.15 -12.43
C TRP A 177 -20.28 -14.76 -13.76
N LYS A 178 -20.04 -13.46 -13.99
CA LYS A 178 -19.38 -12.96 -15.20
C LYS A 178 -17.92 -13.43 -15.29
N ASN A 179 -17.19 -13.47 -14.18
CA ASN A 179 -15.83 -14.01 -14.10
C ASN A 179 -15.76 -15.50 -14.46
N ARG A 180 -16.85 -16.24 -14.22
CA ARG A 180 -17.04 -17.63 -14.65
C ARG A 180 -17.52 -17.78 -16.10
N GLY A 181 -17.76 -16.68 -16.80
CA GLY A 181 -18.26 -16.67 -18.17
C GLY A 181 -19.75 -17.04 -18.28
N LEU A 182 -20.54 -16.79 -17.24
CA LEU A 182 -21.96 -17.15 -17.17
C LEU A 182 -22.85 -15.95 -17.52
N GLY A 183 -23.66 -16.10 -18.57
CA GLY A 183 -24.81 -15.24 -18.84
C GLY A 183 -25.97 -15.49 -17.85
N PRO A 184 -26.98 -14.61 -17.79
CA PRO A 184 -28.13 -14.76 -16.89
C PRO A 184 -28.82 -16.12 -16.99
N GLU A 185 -28.96 -16.64 -18.20
CA GLU A 185 -29.56 -17.95 -18.51
C GLU A 185 -28.67 -19.16 -18.15
N GLN A 186 -27.38 -18.92 -17.86
CA GLN A 186 -26.39 -19.98 -17.59
C GLN A 186 -26.07 -20.10 -16.10
N VAL A 187 -26.62 -19.22 -15.25
CA VAL A 187 -26.40 -19.28 -13.80
C VAL A 187 -27.03 -20.55 -13.22
N PRO A 188 -26.30 -21.37 -12.44
CA PRO A 188 -26.85 -22.56 -11.82
C PRO A 188 -28.07 -22.25 -10.95
N PRO A 189 -29.16 -23.04 -10.99
CA PRO A 189 -30.38 -22.75 -10.23
C PRO A 189 -30.16 -22.54 -8.73
N GLY A 190 -29.27 -23.32 -8.11
CA GLY A 190 -28.93 -23.15 -6.69
C GLY A 190 -28.33 -21.77 -6.38
N GLU A 191 -27.37 -21.32 -7.20
CA GLU A 191 -26.75 -20.00 -7.04
C GLU A 191 -27.70 -18.86 -7.41
N ALA A 192 -28.51 -19.04 -8.46
CA ALA A 192 -29.51 -18.06 -8.89
C ALA A 192 -30.51 -17.72 -7.76
N THR A 193 -30.73 -18.67 -6.83
CA THR A 193 -31.63 -18.48 -5.69
C THR A 193 -30.99 -17.89 -4.42
N SER A 194 -29.66 -17.75 -4.39
CA SER A 194 -28.89 -17.31 -3.22
C SER A 194 -29.22 -15.89 -2.75
N PHE A 195 -29.70 -15.03 -3.65
CA PHE A 195 -29.94 -13.62 -3.38
C PHE A 195 -31.43 -13.26 -3.39
N ALA A 196 -31.85 -12.39 -2.47
CA ALA A 196 -33.17 -11.78 -2.38
C ALA A 196 -34.35 -12.76 -2.58
N PHE A 197 -34.42 -13.78 -1.71
CA PHE A 197 -35.50 -14.78 -1.71
C PHE A 197 -35.66 -15.53 -3.04
N GLY A 198 -34.55 -15.89 -3.69
CA GLY A 198 -34.61 -16.66 -4.94
C GLY A 198 -34.47 -15.82 -6.23
N LYS A 199 -34.32 -14.50 -6.13
CA LYS A 199 -34.42 -13.57 -7.27
C LYS A 199 -33.09 -13.19 -7.91
N GLY A 200 -31.95 -13.73 -7.45
CA GLY A 200 -30.62 -13.37 -7.97
C GLY A 200 -30.48 -13.47 -9.48
N GLY A 201 -30.89 -14.59 -10.09
CA GLY A 201 -30.85 -14.78 -11.55
C GLY A 201 -31.77 -13.80 -12.31
N ALA A 202 -32.98 -13.54 -11.79
CA ALA A 202 -33.91 -12.59 -12.39
C ALA A 202 -33.39 -11.14 -12.32
N LEU A 203 -32.75 -10.77 -11.20
CA LEU A 203 -32.10 -9.47 -11.04
C LEU A 203 -30.92 -9.30 -12.00
N TYR A 204 -30.14 -10.36 -12.24
CA TYR A 204 -29.07 -10.32 -13.22
C TYR A 204 -29.61 -10.13 -14.65
N ALA A 205 -30.66 -10.86 -15.03
CA ALA A 205 -31.31 -10.67 -16.33
C ALA A 205 -31.85 -9.24 -16.50
N ALA A 206 -32.52 -8.71 -15.48
CA ALA A 206 -33.03 -7.33 -15.49
C ALA A 206 -31.90 -6.30 -15.59
N TYR A 207 -30.79 -6.53 -14.89
CA TYR A 207 -29.59 -5.69 -14.96
C TYR A 207 -28.98 -5.68 -16.37
N GLN A 208 -28.80 -6.84 -17.00
CA GLN A 208 -28.29 -6.93 -18.39
C GLN A 208 -29.24 -6.26 -19.39
N ALA A 209 -30.55 -6.43 -19.24
CA ALA A 209 -31.53 -5.76 -20.09
C ALA A 209 -31.47 -4.23 -19.97
N ARG A 210 -31.23 -3.73 -18.75
CA ARG A 210 -31.07 -2.30 -18.50
C ARG A 210 -29.78 -1.75 -19.12
N LEU A 211 -28.68 -2.48 -18.99
CA LEU A 211 -27.41 -2.15 -19.65
C LEU A 211 -27.56 -2.06 -21.18
N ALA A 212 -28.20 -3.05 -21.80
CA ALA A 212 -28.47 -3.05 -23.24
C ALA A 212 -29.31 -1.84 -23.68
N THR A 213 -30.35 -1.50 -22.91
CA THR A 213 -31.20 -0.32 -23.18
C THR A 213 -30.40 0.99 -23.15
N LEU A 214 -29.44 1.09 -22.23
CA LEU A 214 -28.56 2.27 -22.09
C LEU A 214 -27.39 2.27 -23.08
N ASN A 215 -27.26 1.24 -23.92
CA ASN A 215 -26.06 1.00 -24.73
C ASN A 215 -24.79 1.08 -23.87
N ALA A 216 -24.82 0.38 -22.73
CA ALA A 216 -23.75 0.39 -21.75
C ALA A 216 -23.31 -1.04 -21.43
N VAL A 217 -22.07 -1.18 -20.98
CA VAL A 217 -21.46 -2.45 -20.55
C VAL A 217 -20.67 -2.21 -19.27
N ASP A 218 -20.58 -3.21 -18.40
CA ASP A 218 -19.60 -3.18 -17.30
C ASP A 218 -18.29 -3.90 -17.68
N PHE A 219 -17.34 -3.96 -16.74
CA PHE A 219 -16.05 -4.59 -17.00
C PHE A 219 -16.16 -6.09 -17.30
N GLY A 220 -17.05 -6.82 -16.62
CA GLY A 220 -17.26 -8.24 -16.86
C GLY A 220 -17.85 -8.52 -18.25
N ASP A 221 -18.76 -7.65 -18.71
CA ASP A 221 -19.37 -7.75 -20.05
C ASP A 221 -18.35 -7.65 -21.17
N LEU A 222 -17.27 -6.88 -21.00
CA LEU A 222 -16.22 -6.76 -22.01
C LEU A 222 -15.59 -8.11 -22.36
N LEU A 223 -15.61 -9.07 -21.44
CA LEU A 223 -15.12 -10.43 -21.62
C LEU A 223 -16.27 -11.37 -22.00
N LEU A 224 -17.41 -11.26 -21.35
CA LEU A 224 -18.56 -12.14 -21.57
C LEU A 224 -19.18 -11.97 -22.97
N LEU A 225 -19.40 -10.73 -23.42
CA LEU A 225 -19.95 -10.46 -24.76
C LEU A 225 -18.97 -10.85 -25.87
N CYS A 226 -17.69 -10.74 -25.55
CA CYS A 226 -16.59 -11.24 -26.33
C CYS A 226 -16.72 -12.77 -26.50
N LEU A 227 -16.92 -13.53 -25.41
CA LEU A 227 -17.16 -14.98 -25.45
C LEU A 227 -18.40 -15.33 -26.26
N LYS A 228 -19.48 -14.54 -26.10
CA LYS A 228 -20.70 -14.67 -26.90
C LYS A 228 -20.41 -14.48 -28.39
N LEU A 229 -19.67 -13.44 -28.77
CA LEU A 229 -19.28 -13.14 -30.15
C LEU A 229 -18.61 -14.34 -30.82
N TRP A 230 -17.61 -14.96 -30.18
CA TRP A 230 -16.92 -16.13 -30.76
C TRP A 230 -17.78 -17.38 -30.85
N ARG A 231 -18.64 -17.62 -29.85
CA ARG A 231 -19.50 -18.81 -29.81
C ARG A 231 -20.59 -18.75 -30.87
N GLU A 232 -21.15 -17.57 -31.10
CA GLU A 232 -22.26 -17.36 -32.02
C GLU A 232 -21.80 -17.06 -33.46
N ASN A 233 -20.59 -16.52 -33.65
CA ASN A 233 -20.06 -16.12 -34.97
C ASN A 233 -18.71 -16.79 -35.25
N LYS A 234 -18.77 -18.01 -35.80
CA LYS A 234 -17.58 -18.85 -36.05
C LYS A 234 -16.63 -18.26 -37.09
N ASP A 235 -17.17 -17.63 -38.12
CA ASP A 235 -16.41 -16.95 -39.18
C ASP A 235 -15.54 -15.81 -38.63
N ILE A 236 -16.07 -15.05 -37.66
CA ILE A 236 -15.32 -13.99 -36.98
C ILE A 236 -14.23 -14.59 -36.10
N LEU A 237 -14.55 -15.65 -35.35
CA LEU A 237 -13.55 -16.38 -34.57
C LEU A 237 -12.40 -16.87 -35.47
N GLU A 238 -12.71 -17.51 -36.60
CA GLU A 238 -11.72 -17.99 -37.57
C GLU A 238 -10.84 -16.84 -38.10
N SER A 239 -11.43 -15.69 -38.45
CA SER A 239 -10.67 -14.51 -38.88
C SER A 239 -9.67 -14.04 -37.83
N TYR A 240 -10.03 -14.07 -36.54
CA TYR A 240 -9.11 -13.73 -35.45
C TYR A 240 -8.08 -14.82 -35.16
N GLN A 241 -8.44 -16.10 -35.30
CA GLN A 241 -7.51 -17.23 -35.16
C GLN A 241 -6.45 -17.24 -36.28
N GLU A 242 -6.83 -16.89 -37.51
CA GLU A 242 -5.90 -16.74 -38.62
C GLU A 242 -4.95 -15.57 -38.42
N ARG A 243 -5.49 -14.45 -37.93
CA ARG A 243 -4.77 -13.22 -37.64
C ARG A 243 -3.78 -13.39 -36.49
N PHE A 244 -4.21 -13.93 -35.36
CA PHE A 244 -3.37 -14.11 -34.17
C PHE A 244 -2.54 -15.39 -34.29
N ARG A 245 -1.47 -15.31 -35.07
CA ARG A 245 -0.54 -16.42 -35.27
C ARG A 245 0.19 -16.80 -33.98
N TYR A 246 0.48 -15.84 -33.11
CA TYR A 246 1.09 -16.07 -31.80
C TYR A 246 0.33 -15.32 -30.71
N ILE A 247 0.01 -16.01 -29.63
CA ILE A 247 -0.65 -15.46 -28.45
C ILE A 247 0.33 -15.53 -27.28
N LEU A 248 0.58 -14.40 -26.62
CA LEU A 248 1.43 -14.32 -25.44
C LEU A 248 0.63 -13.75 -24.27
N VAL A 249 0.74 -14.40 -23.12
CA VAL A 249 0.00 -14.03 -21.91
C VAL A 249 0.96 -13.90 -20.75
N ASP A 250 0.96 -12.74 -20.12
CA ASP A 250 1.69 -12.47 -18.88
C ASP A 250 0.78 -12.66 -17.65
N GLU A 251 1.38 -12.98 -16.51
CA GLU A 251 0.69 -13.25 -15.23
C GLU A 251 -0.50 -14.22 -15.37
N TYR A 252 -0.29 -15.34 -16.09
CA TYR A 252 -1.34 -16.30 -16.43
C TYR A 252 -2.06 -16.91 -15.21
N GLN A 253 -1.41 -16.96 -14.05
CA GLN A 253 -2.00 -17.46 -12.79
C GLN A 253 -3.11 -16.54 -12.24
N ASP A 254 -3.20 -15.29 -12.70
CA ASP A 254 -4.21 -14.32 -12.27
C ASP A 254 -5.44 -14.34 -13.19
N THR A 255 -5.49 -15.28 -14.14
CA THR A 255 -6.60 -15.37 -15.08
C THR A 255 -7.84 -15.97 -14.42
N ASN A 256 -9.00 -15.37 -14.68
CA ASN A 256 -10.29 -15.96 -14.35
C ASN A 256 -10.77 -16.91 -15.46
N VAL A 257 -11.84 -17.66 -15.20
CA VAL A 257 -12.39 -18.64 -16.17
C VAL A 257 -12.80 -17.98 -17.49
N ALA A 258 -13.41 -16.79 -17.45
CA ALA A 258 -13.82 -16.09 -18.67
C ALA A 258 -12.60 -15.72 -19.55
N GLN A 259 -11.52 -15.21 -18.96
CA GLN A 259 -10.25 -14.90 -19.63
C GLN A 259 -9.57 -16.17 -20.16
N TYR A 260 -9.59 -17.25 -19.38
CA TYR A 260 -9.09 -18.54 -19.82
C TYR A 260 -9.86 -19.07 -21.05
N LEU A 261 -11.20 -19.04 -21.01
CA LEU A 261 -12.05 -19.48 -22.14
C LEU A 261 -11.81 -18.62 -23.39
N TRP A 262 -11.61 -17.32 -23.20
CA TRP A 262 -11.29 -16.35 -24.26
C TRP A 262 -9.99 -16.74 -24.97
N LEU A 263 -8.93 -17.00 -24.20
CA LEU A 263 -7.64 -17.44 -24.72
C LEU A 263 -7.73 -18.80 -25.39
N ARG A 264 -8.44 -19.74 -24.78
CA ARG A 264 -8.58 -21.11 -25.30
C ARG A 264 -9.27 -21.11 -26.66
N LEU A 265 -10.36 -20.36 -26.83
CA LEU A 265 -11.05 -20.26 -28.12
C LEU A 265 -10.14 -19.68 -29.22
N LEU A 266 -9.35 -18.65 -28.90
CA LEU A 266 -8.42 -18.06 -29.88
C LEU A 266 -7.21 -18.97 -30.19
N ALA A 267 -6.72 -19.71 -29.20
CA ALA A 267 -5.53 -20.55 -29.35
C ALA A 267 -5.81 -21.91 -30.02
N GLN A 268 -7.06 -22.37 -30.06
CA GLN A 268 -7.41 -23.74 -30.49
C GLN A 268 -6.94 -24.12 -31.90
N SER A 269 -6.94 -23.18 -32.85
CA SER A 269 -6.58 -23.44 -34.25
C SER A 269 -5.08 -23.72 -34.44
N ARG A 270 -4.21 -22.77 -34.07
CA ARG A 270 -2.75 -22.87 -34.28
C ARG A 270 -1.97 -23.42 -33.08
N LYS A 271 -2.57 -23.36 -31.88
CA LYS A 271 -1.95 -23.76 -30.60
C LYS A 271 -0.63 -23.05 -30.26
N ASN A 272 -0.32 -21.95 -30.94
CA ASN A 272 0.84 -21.10 -30.69
C ASN A 272 0.56 -20.11 -29.56
N ILE A 273 0.33 -20.64 -28.36
CA ILE A 273 0.10 -19.87 -27.13
C ILE A 273 1.30 -20.01 -26.20
N ALA A 274 1.86 -18.88 -25.75
CA ALA A 274 2.93 -18.84 -24.77
C ALA A 274 2.43 -18.11 -23.51
N CYS A 275 2.22 -18.87 -22.44
CA CYS A 275 1.81 -18.33 -21.15
C CYS A 275 3.02 -18.23 -20.22
N VAL A 276 3.19 -17.08 -19.58
CA VAL A 276 4.17 -16.85 -18.53
C VAL A 276 3.40 -16.64 -17.22
N GLY A 277 3.79 -17.35 -16.17
CA GLY A 277 3.08 -17.25 -14.91
C GLY A 277 3.85 -17.85 -13.74
N ASP A 278 3.34 -17.54 -12.56
CA ASP A 278 3.86 -18.00 -11.29
C ASP A 278 2.71 -18.44 -10.38
N ASP A 279 2.47 -19.75 -10.28
CA ASP A 279 1.47 -20.35 -9.37
C ASP A 279 1.67 -19.98 -7.90
N ASP A 280 2.91 -19.69 -7.48
CA ASP A 280 3.25 -19.24 -6.11
C ASP A 280 2.91 -17.75 -5.88
N GLN A 281 2.56 -17.00 -6.93
CA GLN A 281 2.18 -15.57 -6.85
C GLN A 281 0.72 -15.31 -7.27
N SER A 282 -0.15 -16.31 -7.26
CA SER A 282 -1.59 -16.09 -7.45
C SER A 282 -2.24 -15.64 -6.14
N ILE A 283 -2.63 -14.37 -6.08
CA ILE A 283 -3.12 -13.67 -4.87
C ILE A 283 -4.39 -12.83 -5.14
N TYR A 284 -5.08 -13.12 -6.24
CA TYR A 284 -6.29 -12.43 -6.65
C TYR A 284 -7.49 -13.38 -6.73
N GLY A 285 -7.53 -14.41 -5.88
CA GLY A 285 -8.64 -15.37 -5.82
C GLY A 285 -9.97 -14.68 -5.54
N TRP A 286 -9.95 -13.67 -4.67
CA TRP A 286 -11.11 -12.81 -4.38
C TRP A 286 -11.62 -11.98 -5.59
N ARG A 287 -10.84 -11.88 -6.68
CA ARG A 287 -11.25 -11.29 -7.97
C ARG A 287 -11.66 -12.35 -9.00
N GLY A 288 -11.81 -13.60 -8.58
CA GLY A 288 -12.16 -14.74 -9.44
C GLY A 288 -10.99 -15.33 -10.22
N ALA A 289 -9.73 -15.02 -9.87
CA ALA A 289 -8.58 -15.70 -10.47
C ALA A 289 -8.55 -17.17 -10.04
N GLU A 290 -8.33 -18.09 -10.98
CA GLU A 290 -8.26 -19.52 -10.69
C GLU A 290 -6.85 -20.06 -10.97
N VAL A 291 -6.14 -20.44 -9.91
CA VAL A 291 -4.81 -21.06 -10.01
C VAL A 291 -4.84 -22.32 -10.85
N ASP A 292 -5.95 -23.05 -10.81
CA ASP A 292 -6.18 -24.24 -11.63
C ASP A 292 -5.96 -24.00 -13.13
N ASN A 293 -6.14 -22.78 -13.64
CA ASN A 293 -5.90 -22.45 -15.05
C ASN A 293 -4.43 -22.67 -15.45
N ILE A 294 -3.48 -22.34 -14.57
CA ILE A 294 -2.05 -22.59 -14.83
C ILE A 294 -1.69 -24.05 -14.55
N LEU A 295 -2.29 -24.67 -13.52
CA LEU A 295 -2.05 -26.07 -13.17
C LEU A 295 -2.52 -27.05 -14.27
N ARG A 296 -3.62 -26.73 -14.96
CA ARG A 296 -4.24 -27.57 -16.01
C ARG A 296 -3.70 -27.31 -17.41
N PHE A 297 -2.74 -26.40 -17.58
CA PHE A 297 -2.27 -25.98 -18.90
C PHE A 297 -1.75 -27.16 -19.76
N GLU A 298 -0.99 -28.08 -19.18
CA GLU A 298 -0.47 -29.26 -19.91
C GLU A 298 -1.58 -30.23 -20.34
N HIS A 299 -2.65 -30.33 -19.54
CA HIS A 299 -3.83 -31.12 -19.87
C HIS A 299 -4.63 -30.48 -21.01
N ASP A 300 -4.81 -29.15 -20.95
CA ASP A 300 -5.63 -28.42 -21.92
C ASP A 300 -4.92 -28.17 -23.25
N PHE A 301 -3.59 -28.11 -23.24
CA PHE A 301 -2.73 -27.99 -24.40
C PHE A 301 -1.73 -29.15 -24.46
N PRO A 302 -2.17 -30.35 -24.90
CA PRO A 302 -1.29 -31.51 -25.00
C PRO A 302 -0.07 -31.24 -25.90
N GLY A 303 1.11 -31.65 -25.43
CA GLY A 303 2.38 -31.38 -26.10
C GLY A 303 3.01 -30.02 -25.73
N ALA A 304 2.51 -29.36 -24.68
CA ALA A 304 3.08 -28.13 -24.17
C ALA A 304 4.55 -28.27 -23.76
N VAL A 305 5.39 -27.33 -24.20
CA VAL A 305 6.76 -27.20 -23.73
C VAL A 305 6.74 -26.41 -22.42
N VAL A 306 6.99 -27.08 -21.30
CA VAL A 306 7.14 -26.44 -19.99
C VAL A 306 8.60 -26.06 -19.76
N VAL A 307 8.85 -24.76 -19.56
CA VAL A 307 10.17 -24.23 -19.21
C VAL A 307 10.10 -23.62 -17.82
N ARG A 308 10.90 -24.16 -16.89
CA ARG A 308 11.01 -23.64 -15.51
C ARG A 308 12.15 -22.64 -15.44
N LEU A 309 11.85 -21.41 -15.03
CA LEU A 309 12.86 -20.40 -14.70
C LEU A 309 13.04 -20.39 -13.18
N GLU A 310 14.17 -20.95 -12.74
CA GLU A 310 14.48 -21.13 -11.31
C GLU A 310 15.55 -20.16 -10.80
N ARG A 311 16.34 -19.58 -11.71
CA ARG A 311 17.39 -18.62 -11.35
C ARG A 311 16.77 -17.25 -11.04
N ASN A 312 16.87 -16.85 -9.79
CA ASN A 312 16.45 -15.55 -9.28
C ASN A 312 17.63 -14.57 -9.32
N TYR A 313 17.37 -13.35 -9.81
CA TYR A 313 18.35 -12.27 -9.96
C TYR A 313 18.04 -11.06 -9.06
N ARG A 314 17.18 -11.25 -8.05
CA ARG A 314 16.61 -10.17 -7.25
C ARG A 314 17.03 -10.25 -5.79
N SER A 315 16.83 -11.42 -5.19
CA SER A 315 16.83 -11.63 -3.75
C SER A 315 18.03 -12.48 -3.34
N THR A 316 18.61 -12.18 -2.18
CA THR A 316 19.71 -12.95 -1.58
C THR A 316 19.28 -14.36 -1.18
N GLY A 317 20.28 -15.24 -0.97
CA GLY A 317 20.05 -16.66 -0.68
C GLY A 317 19.16 -16.94 0.54
N HIS A 318 19.35 -16.24 1.66
CA HIS A 318 18.54 -16.45 2.86
C HIS A 318 17.08 -16.01 2.66
N ILE A 319 16.83 -14.90 1.96
CA ILE A 319 15.46 -14.46 1.65
C ILE A 319 14.75 -15.49 0.77
N LEU A 320 15.43 -16.02 -0.23
CA LEU A 320 14.87 -17.08 -1.09
C LEU A 320 14.66 -18.40 -0.34
N ALA A 321 15.56 -18.76 0.57
CA ALA A 321 15.40 -19.93 1.42
C ALA A 321 14.17 -19.79 2.32
N ALA A 322 13.98 -18.62 2.96
CA ALA A 322 12.80 -18.32 3.76
C ALA A 322 11.50 -18.40 2.93
N ALA A 323 11.48 -17.73 1.78
CA ALA A 323 10.33 -17.74 0.88
C ALA A 323 10.00 -19.13 0.30
N SER A 324 11.04 -19.94 0.03
CA SER A 324 10.90 -21.31 -0.49
C SER A 324 10.44 -22.29 0.59
N GLY A 325 10.94 -22.16 1.82
CA GLY A 325 10.52 -22.97 2.96
C GLY A 325 9.04 -22.75 3.29
N LEU A 326 8.60 -21.50 3.25
CA LEU A 326 7.20 -21.13 3.42
C LEU A 326 6.33 -21.76 2.32
N ILE A 327 6.60 -21.45 1.05
CA ILE A 327 5.72 -21.86 -0.05
C ILE A 327 5.68 -23.38 -0.27
N ALA A 328 6.71 -24.12 0.15
CA ALA A 328 6.75 -25.58 0.08
C ALA A 328 5.65 -26.27 0.91
N LYS A 329 5.01 -25.56 1.85
CA LYS A 329 3.88 -26.06 2.65
C LYS A 329 2.53 -26.06 1.89
N ASN A 330 2.45 -25.45 0.71
CA ASN A 330 1.26 -25.55 -0.17
C ASN A 330 1.28 -26.88 -0.93
N GLU A 331 0.12 -27.58 -0.97
CA GLU A 331 0.00 -28.83 -1.75
C GLU A 331 -0.25 -28.57 -3.23
N SER A 332 -0.96 -27.49 -3.58
CA SER A 332 -1.36 -27.16 -4.95
C SER A 332 -0.29 -26.35 -5.72
N ARG A 333 0.74 -27.03 -6.26
CA ARG A 333 1.92 -26.37 -6.85
C ARG A 333 2.58 -27.15 -8.01
N LEU A 334 3.19 -26.44 -8.97
CA LEU A 334 3.88 -27.03 -10.15
C LEU A 334 5.37 -27.38 -9.95
N GLY A 335 5.82 -27.51 -8.70
CA GLY A 335 7.15 -28.04 -8.36
C GLY A 335 8.30 -27.30 -9.02
N LYS A 336 8.61 -26.08 -8.55
CA LYS A 336 9.81 -25.30 -8.90
C LYS A 336 10.61 -24.95 -7.66
N THR A 337 11.90 -24.70 -7.75
CA THR A 337 12.64 -24.19 -6.58
C THR A 337 13.50 -23.01 -7.00
N LEU A 338 13.24 -21.84 -6.42
CA LEU A 338 14.03 -20.65 -6.69
C LEU A 338 15.45 -20.84 -6.14
N ARG A 339 16.44 -20.51 -6.96
CA ARG A 339 17.86 -20.55 -6.61
C ARG A 339 18.50 -19.24 -7.03
N THR A 340 19.44 -18.75 -6.24
CA THR A 340 20.28 -17.61 -6.62
C THR A 340 21.73 -18.05 -6.70
N GLU A 341 22.48 -17.40 -7.59
CA GLU A 341 23.94 -17.50 -7.68
C GLU A 341 24.62 -16.36 -6.87
N ASP A 342 23.82 -15.44 -6.30
CA ASP A 342 24.30 -14.36 -5.43
C ASP A 342 24.72 -14.88 -4.04
N GLU A 343 25.40 -14.03 -3.27
CA GLU A 343 25.75 -14.31 -1.89
C GLU A 343 24.52 -14.63 -1.02
N PRO A 344 24.67 -15.44 0.04
CA PRO A 344 23.58 -15.76 0.96
C PRO A 344 22.90 -14.51 1.56
N GLY A 345 23.64 -13.42 1.72
CA GLY A 345 23.16 -12.14 2.27
C GLY A 345 22.81 -12.21 3.76
N GLU A 346 22.19 -11.16 4.27
CA GLU A 346 21.69 -11.10 5.64
C GLU A 346 20.51 -12.08 5.82
N ARG A 347 20.42 -12.70 7.00
CA ARG A 347 19.27 -13.53 7.36
C ARG A 347 18.03 -12.69 7.56
N VAL A 348 16.87 -13.32 7.37
CA VAL A 348 15.58 -12.70 7.63
C VAL A 348 15.44 -12.48 9.13
N THR A 349 15.22 -11.24 9.57
CA THR A 349 15.11 -10.96 11.02
C THR A 349 13.66 -11.03 11.47
N VAL A 350 13.39 -11.71 12.57
CA VAL A 350 12.07 -11.73 13.23
C VAL A 350 12.18 -11.05 14.59
N THR A 351 11.29 -10.10 14.86
CA THR A 351 11.26 -9.35 16.13
C THR A 351 9.86 -9.31 16.71
N GLY A 352 9.72 -9.58 18.01
CA GLY A 352 8.46 -9.41 18.73
C GLY A 352 8.34 -8.02 19.37
N ALA A 353 7.16 -7.43 19.27
CA ALA A 353 6.80 -6.17 19.92
C ALA A 353 5.71 -6.39 20.97
N TRP A 354 5.69 -5.56 22.01
CA TRP A 354 4.65 -5.66 23.05
C TRP A 354 3.27 -5.28 22.51
N ASP A 355 3.23 -4.18 21.76
CA ASP A 355 2.05 -3.66 21.09
C ASP A 355 2.40 -3.07 19.72
N SER A 356 1.37 -2.58 19.03
CA SER A 356 1.49 -2.04 17.69
C SER A 356 2.21 -0.67 17.63
N GLU A 357 2.18 0.11 18.71
CA GLU A 357 2.96 1.34 18.83
C GLU A 357 4.46 1.04 18.96
N GLU A 358 4.83 0.05 19.76
CA GLU A 358 6.20 -0.46 19.88
C GLU A 358 6.69 -1.06 18.55
N GLU A 359 5.84 -1.80 17.83
CA GLU A 359 6.16 -2.30 16.49
C GLU A 359 6.49 -1.16 15.51
N ALA A 360 5.65 -0.12 15.47
CA ALA A 360 5.88 1.06 14.64
C ALA A 360 7.17 1.81 15.05
N ARG A 361 7.47 1.87 16.34
CA ARG A 361 8.68 2.48 16.90
C ARG A 361 9.95 1.74 16.46
N GLN A 362 10.00 0.42 16.66
CA GLN A 362 11.14 -0.42 16.27
C GLN A 362 11.38 -0.38 14.74
N LEU A 363 10.30 -0.36 13.96
CA LEU A 363 10.36 -0.21 12.52
C LEU A 363 10.98 1.14 12.14
N ALA A 364 10.50 2.24 12.70
CA ALA A 364 11.01 3.57 12.39
C ALA A 364 12.48 3.75 12.81
N GLU A 365 12.88 3.23 13.97
CA GLU A 365 14.28 3.20 14.41
C GLU A 365 15.20 2.45 13.43
N SER A 366 14.74 1.30 12.96
CA SER A 366 15.47 0.52 11.95
C SER A 366 15.64 1.32 10.66
N ILE A 367 14.62 2.09 10.24
CA ILE A 367 14.71 2.96 9.07
C ILE A 367 15.70 4.10 9.31
N GLU A 368 15.67 4.76 10.46
CA GLU A 368 16.65 5.81 10.80
C GLU A 368 18.09 5.28 10.82
N SER A 369 18.30 4.08 11.37
CA SER A 369 19.60 3.41 11.37
C SER A 369 20.11 3.13 9.95
N LEU A 370 19.21 2.70 9.05
CA LEU A 370 19.53 2.48 7.64
C LEU A 370 19.82 3.81 6.92
N GLN A 371 19.05 4.86 7.23
CA GLN A 371 19.27 6.20 6.69
C GLN A 371 20.63 6.77 7.13
N ALA A 372 21.02 6.56 8.39
CA ALA A 372 22.35 6.94 8.89
C ALA A 372 23.50 6.21 8.16
N LYS A 373 23.23 4.98 7.70
CA LYS A 373 24.12 4.20 6.82
C LYS A 373 24.00 4.59 5.33
N GLN A 374 23.34 5.71 5.02
CA GLN A 374 23.12 6.23 3.66
C GLN A 374 22.35 5.27 2.73
N HIS A 375 21.47 4.42 3.28
CA HIS A 375 20.52 3.68 2.45
C HIS A 375 19.42 4.61 1.95
N PRO A 376 19.13 4.62 0.63
CA PRO A 376 18.14 5.52 0.06
C PRO A 376 16.73 5.14 0.53
N LEU A 377 15.95 6.12 0.97
CA LEU A 377 14.60 5.86 1.51
C LEU A 377 13.65 5.29 0.44
N SER A 378 13.91 5.60 -0.84
CA SER A 378 13.17 5.10 -2.00
C SER A 378 13.28 3.59 -2.19
N GLU A 379 14.32 2.96 -1.65
CA GLU A 379 14.58 1.51 -1.66
C GLU A 379 14.12 0.82 -0.36
N ILE A 380 13.33 1.52 0.47
CA ILE A 380 12.72 0.98 1.68
C ILE A 380 11.20 0.92 1.50
N ALA A 381 10.62 -0.25 1.77
CA ALA A 381 9.18 -0.44 1.80
C ALA A 381 8.67 -1.06 3.10
N VAL A 382 7.46 -0.68 3.48
CA VAL A 382 6.69 -1.25 4.58
C VAL A 382 5.42 -1.87 4.01
N LEU A 383 5.27 -3.19 4.17
CA LEU A 383 4.20 -3.96 3.56
C LEU A 383 3.26 -4.52 4.63
N VAL A 384 2.03 -4.01 4.65
CA VAL A 384 1.00 -4.43 5.61
C VAL A 384 -0.05 -5.35 4.96
N ARG A 385 -0.77 -6.16 5.74
CA ARG A 385 -1.84 -7.02 5.22
C ARG A 385 -3.12 -6.25 4.94
N ILE A 386 -3.47 -5.30 5.81
CA ILE A 386 -4.65 -4.42 5.69
C ILE A 386 -4.27 -2.96 5.87
N SER A 387 -4.97 -2.05 5.20
CA SER A 387 -4.66 -0.61 5.25
C SER A 387 -4.82 0.01 6.64
N ALA A 388 -5.61 -0.60 7.54
CA ALA A 388 -5.78 -0.11 8.91
C ALA A 388 -4.46 -0.11 9.70
N GLN A 389 -3.54 -1.06 9.43
CA GLN A 389 -2.21 -1.12 10.07
C GLN A 389 -1.31 0.07 9.70
N MET A 390 -1.59 0.76 8.60
CA MET A 390 -0.75 1.87 8.14
C MET A 390 -0.77 3.03 9.13
N ARG A 391 -1.86 3.21 9.90
CA ARG A 391 -2.08 4.39 10.75
C ARG A 391 -0.97 4.61 11.77
N GLU A 392 -0.71 3.62 12.62
CA GLU A 392 0.28 3.74 13.71
C GLU A 392 1.70 3.96 13.15
N ILE A 393 1.97 3.37 11.98
CA ILE A 393 3.24 3.54 11.25
C ILE A 393 3.35 4.96 10.67
N GLU A 394 2.28 5.46 10.04
CA GLU A 394 2.19 6.83 9.52
C GLU A 394 2.40 7.83 10.65
N ASP A 395 1.73 7.65 11.80
CA ASP A 395 1.86 8.54 12.96
C ASP A 395 3.29 8.59 13.49
N ARG A 396 3.95 7.43 13.59
CA ARG A 396 5.35 7.39 14.00
C ARG A 396 6.28 8.06 12.99
N PHE A 397 6.08 7.86 11.70
CA PHE A 397 6.89 8.51 10.66
C PHE A 397 6.73 10.02 10.70
N VAL A 398 5.50 10.47 10.86
CA VAL A 398 5.12 11.86 11.01
C VAL A 398 5.79 12.49 12.24
N GLN A 399 5.72 11.85 13.41
CA GLN A 399 6.37 12.34 14.64
C GLN A 399 7.89 12.52 14.49
N LEU A 400 8.55 11.64 13.71
CA LEU A 400 10.00 11.67 13.48
C LEU A 400 10.41 12.55 12.27
N GLY A 401 9.45 13.11 11.54
CA GLY A 401 9.68 13.81 10.28
C GLY A 401 10.27 12.91 9.19
N LEU A 402 10.00 11.60 9.23
CA LEU A 402 10.44 10.64 8.23
C LEU A 402 9.60 10.77 6.95
N PRO A 403 10.21 11.07 5.78
CA PRO A 403 9.47 11.18 4.53
C PRO A 403 8.93 9.82 4.06
N TYR A 404 7.62 9.75 3.81
CA TYR A 404 6.95 8.55 3.31
C TYR A 404 5.92 8.85 2.23
N ARG A 405 5.51 7.80 1.51
CA ARG A 405 4.40 7.81 0.56
C ARG A 405 3.53 6.58 0.75
N VAL A 406 2.21 6.73 0.59
CA VAL A 406 1.25 5.63 0.62
C VAL A 406 0.90 5.23 -0.82
N ILE A 407 1.03 3.94 -1.16
CA ILE A 407 0.64 3.40 -2.47
C ILE A 407 -0.68 2.64 -2.32
N GLY A 408 -1.70 3.06 -3.08
CA GLY A 408 -3.02 2.41 -3.10
C GLY A 408 -4.15 3.20 -2.41
N GLY A 409 -3.90 4.45 -1.99
CA GLY A 409 -4.90 5.36 -1.45
C GLY A 409 -4.28 6.68 -0.97
N PRO A 410 -5.09 7.72 -0.66
CA PRO A 410 -4.59 8.94 -0.03
C PRO A 410 -4.08 8.64 1.39
N ARG A 411 -3.09 9.40 1.86
CA ARG A 411 -2.61 9.34 3.26
C ARG A 411 -3.73 9.67 4.23
N PHE A 412 -3.60 9.30 5.50
CA PHE A 412 -4.67 9.49 6.48
C PHE A 412 -5.24 10.92 6.50
N TYR A 413 -4.38 11.94 6.62
CA TYR A 413 -4.78 13.35 6.64
C TYR A 413 -5.25 13.91 5.28
N GLU A 414 -5.02 13.17 4.19
CA GLU A 414 -5.49 13.52 2.85
C GLU A 414 -6.84 12.88 2.50
N ARG A 415 -7.38 12.01 3.34
CA ARG A 415 -8.70 11.42 3.13
C ARG A 415 -9.76 12.51 3.15
N ALA A 416 -10.78 12.38 2.31
CA ALA A 416 -11.79 13.42 2.14
C ALA A 416 -12.48 13.73 3.47
N GLU A 417 -12.82 12.67 4.22
CA GLU A 417 -13.49 12.79 5.49
C GLU A 417 -12.66 13.48 6.57
N ILE A 418 -11.35 13.23 6.58
CA ILE A 418 -10.40 13.83 7.50
C ILE A 418 -10.11 15.28 7.11
N ARG A 419 -10.00 15.59 5.81
CA ARG A 419 -9.85 16.97 5.33
C ARG A 419 -11.05 17.86 5.67
N ASP A 420 -12.25 17.30 5.61
CA ASP A 420 -13.47 18.02 6.02
C ASP A 420 -13.48 18.26 7.53
N ALA A 421 -13.14 17.24 8.33
CA ALA A 421 -13.00 17.38 9.79
C ALA A 421 -11.95 18.44 10.15
N LEU A 422 -10.77 18.40 9.53
CA LEU A 422 -9.72 19.40 9.70
C LEU A 422 -10.20 20.81 9.32
N ALA A 423 -10.95 20.96 8.23
CA ALA A 423 -11.50 22.25 7.84
C ALA A 423 -12.46 22.83 8.90
N TYR A 424 -13.29 22.00 9.53
CA TYR A 424 -14.10 22.43 10.68
C TYR A 424 -13.25 22.96 11.85
N LEU A 425 -12.18 22.25 12.21
CA LEU A 425 -11.28 22.67 13.28
C LEU A 425 -10.53 23.96 12.91
N ARG A 426 -10.04 24.08 11.67
CA ARG A 426 -9.33 25.27 11.19
C ARG A 426 -10.22 26.51 11.18
N VAL A 427 -11.46 26.43 10.70
CA VAL A 427 -12.40 27.58 10.74
C VAL A 427 -12.71 27.99 12.18
N THR A 428 -12.80 27.03 13.09
CA THR A 428 -13.06 27.30 14.52
C THR A 428 -11.88 28.02 15.18
N MET A 429 -10.63 27.66 14.82
CA MET A 429 -9.41 28.30 15.34
C MET A 429 -9.06 29.61 14.61
N ASN A 430 -9.39 29.70 13.32
CA ASN A 430 -9.08 30.83 12.46
C ASN A 430 -10.29 31.21 11.61
N VAL A 431 -10.99 32.26 12.05
CA VAL A 431 -12.15 32.83 11.35
C VAL A 431 -11.84 33.39 9.95
N SER A 432 -10.55 33.50 9.61
CA SER A 432 -10.09 34.03 8.32
C SER A 432 -9.71 32.94 7.31
N ASP A 433 -9.88 31.64 7.63
CA ASP A 433 -9.62 30.54 6.70
C ASP A 433 -10.80 30.34 5.72
N ASP A 434 -10.85 31.21 4.71
CA ASP A 434 -11.89 31.21 3.67
C ASP A 434 -11.93 29.88 2.91
N LEU A 435 -10.77 29.28 2.61
CA LEU A 435 -10.66 28.02 1.89
C LEU A 435 -11.25 26.84 2.68
N ALA A 436 -11.00 26.79 3.98
CA ALA A 436 -11.64 25.80 4.85
C ALA A 436 -13.15 26.04 4.93
N PHE A 437 -13.59 27.29 5.10
CA PHE A 437 -15.01 27.62 5.21
C PHE A 437 -15.78 27.23 3.93
N GLU A 438 -15.26 27.56 2.75
CA GLU A 438 -15.85 27.16 1.47
C GLU A 438 -16.00 25.64 1.32
N ARG A 439 -15.01 24.88 1.79
CA ARG A 439 -15.03 23.41 1.73
C ARG A 439 -16.19 22.80 2.52
N ILE A 440 -16.49 23.36 3.70
CA ILE A 440 -17.40 22.76 4.67
C ILE A 440 -18.75 23.46 4.81
N VAL A 441 -18.92 24.67 4.26
CA VAL A 441 -20.18 25.45 4.37
C VAL A 441 -21.41 24.63 3.95
N ASN A 442 -21.29 23.81 2.91
CA ASN A 442 -22.37 22.96 2.40
C ASN A 442 -22.06 21.45 2.51
N THR A 443 -21.18 21.07 3.44
CA THR A 443 -20.82 19.68 3.74
C THR A 443 -21.02 19.42 5.24
N PRO A 444 -22.08 18.71 5.68
CA PRO A 444 -23.15 18.08 4.92
C PRO A 444 -24.04 19.06 4.15
N LYS A 445 -24.85 18.54 3.22
CA LYS A 445 -25.75 19.35 2.39
C LYS A 445 -26.75 20.13 3.24
N ARG A 446 -26.60 21.45 3.24
CA ARG A 446 -27.41 22.42 4.01
C ARG A 446 -28.31 23.29 3.13
N GLY A 447 -28.31 23.06 1.81
CA GLY A 447 -29.05 23.90 0.86
C GLY A 447 -28.37 25.25 0.59
N LEU A 448 -27.09 25.37 0.93
CA LEU A 448 -26.23 26.53 0.64
C LEU A 448 -25.53 26.27 -0.71
N GLY A 449 -26.21 26.56 -1.81
CA GLY A 449 -25.70 26.32 -3.17
C GLY A 449 -24.72 27.40 -3.66
N ASP A 450 -24.21 27.22 -4.88
CA ASP A 450 -23.19 28.10 -5.49
C ASP A 450 -23.61 29.57 -5.56
N ALA A 451 -24.91 29.84 -5.75
CA ALA A 451 -25.44 31.21 -5.74
C ALA A 451 -25.24 31.91 -4.40
N THR A 452 -25.40 31.19 -3.28
CA THR A 452 -25.16 31.73 -1.93
C THR A 452 -23.68 31.97 -1.69
N LEU A 453 -22.81 31.05 -2.12
CA LEU A 453 -21.37 31.24 -2.06
C LEU A 453 -20.93 32.47 -2.87
N GLN A 454 -21.46 32.64 -4.08
CA GLN A 454 -21.17 33.80 -4.91
C GLN A 454 -21.58 35.13 -4.25
N GLN A 455 -22.75 35.16 -3.58
CA GLN A 455 -23.19 36.31 -2.80
C GLN A 455 -22.23 36.60 -1.64
N LEU A 456 -21.81 35.58 -0.91
CA LEU A 456 -20.82 35.70 0.18
C LEU A 456 -19.48 36.24 -0.32
N HIS A 457 -18.97 35.74 -1.44
CA HIS A 457 -17.75 36.26 -2.06
C HIS A 457 -17.89 37.71 -2.50
N THR A 458 -19.02 38.07 -3.10
CA THR A 458 -19.27 39.43 -3.58
C THR A 458 -19.31 40.40 -2.41
N TYR A 459 -20.04 40.07 -1.35
CA TYR A 459 -20.13 40.86 -0.13
C TYR A 459 -18.78 40.94 0.60
N GLY A 460 -18.09 39.80 0.76
CA GLY A 460 -16.78 39.71 1.40
C GLY A 460 -15.72 40.54 0.68
N ARG A 461 -15.66 40.48 -0.65
CA ARG A 461 -14.74 41.31 -1.46
C ARG A 461 -15.05 42.80 -1.36
N ALA A 462 -16.33 43.18 -1.44
CA ALA A 462 -16.74 44.59 -1.37
C ALA A 462 -16.37 45.22 -0.02
N ASN A 463 -16.49 44.46 1.07
CA ASN A 463 -16.25 44.93 2.43
C ASN A 463 -14.86 44.56 2.99
N ARG A 464 -14.04 43.84 2.22
CA ARG A 464 -12.73 43.29 2.63
C ARG A 464 -12.82 42.46 3.93
N LEU A 465 -13.81 41.58 3.98
CA LEU A 465 -14.07 40.70 5.12
C LEU A 465 -13.79 39.25 4.75
N PRO A 466 -13.26 38.43 5.68
CA PRO A 466 -13.26 36.98 5.52
C PRO A 466 -14.67 36.43 5.40
N LEU A 467 -14.83 35.28 4.74
CA LEU A 467 -16.12 34.70 4.37
C LEU A 467 -16.99 34.35 5.56
N LEU A 468 -16.43 33.89 6.68
CA LEU A 468 -17.21 33.58 7.88
C LEU A 468 -17.83 34.86 8.48
N ILE A 469 -17.06 35.96 8.51
CA ILE A 469 -17.54 37.27 9.00
C ILE A 469 -18.52 37.90 8.00
N ALA A 470 -18.26 37.75 6.71
CA ALA A 470 -19.19 38.14 5.65
C ALA A 470 -20.52 37.40 5.80
N ALA A 471 -20.48 36.09 6.10
CA ALA A 471 -21.69 35.30 6.35
C ALA A 471 -22.48 35.78 7.56
N GLN A 472 -21.79 36.11 8.67
CA GLN A 472 -22.43 36.67 9.86
C GLN A 472 -23.15 37.99 9.56
N ARG A 473 -22.46 38.94 8.91
CA ARG A 473 -23.04 40.25 8.57
C ARG A 473 -24.14 40.15 7.52
N LEU A 474 -23.96 39.32 6.49
CA LEU A 474 -24.97 39.13 5.46
C LEU A 474 -26.26 38.52 6.04
N CYS A 475 -26.16 37.74 7.11
CA CYS A 475 -27.32 37.23 7.84
C CYS A 475 -28.10 38.32 8.58
N GLU A 476 -27.52 39.50 8.84
CA GLU A 476 -28.22 40.67 9.44
C GLU A 476 -28.98 41.49 8.39
N THR A 477 -28.78 41.18 7.10
CA THR A 477 -29.44 41.86 5.98
C THR A 477 -30.62 41.07 5.40
N ASP A 478 -31.38 41.73 4.52
CA ASP A 478 -32.47 41.13 3.73
C ASP A 478 -32.05 40.64 2.34
N GLU A 479 -30.74 40.53 2.07
CA GLU A 479 -30.21 40.09 0.76
C GLU A 479 -30.31 38.57 0.54
N LEU A 480 -30.43 37.79 1.61
CA LEU A 480 -30.54 36.33 1.58
C LEU A 480 -31.99 35.86 1.71
N LYS A 481 -32.36 34.81 0.98
CA LYS A 481 -33.65 34.13 1.15
C LYS A 481 -33.83 33.66 2.60
N PRO A 482 -35.04 33.72 3.20
CA PRO A 482 -35.24 33.43 4.63
C PRO A 482 -34.70 32.09 5.11
N ARG A 483 -34.87 31.01 4.32
CA ARG A 483 -34.35 29.67 4.65
C ARG A 483 -32.82 29.62 4.64
N VAL A 484 -32.20 30.19 3.61
CA VAL A 484 -30.73 30.25 3.46
C VAL A 484 -30.12 31.07 4.59
N ARG A 485 -30.72 32.22 4.91
CA ARG A 485 -30.33 33.09 6.01
C ARG A 485 -30.39 32.38 7.36
N ALA A 486 -31.48 31.68 7.65
CA ALA A 486 -31.62 30.93 8.91
C ALA A 486 -30.57 29.83 9.04
N THR A 487 -30.32 29.06 7.97
CA THR A 487 -29.31 28.00 7.97
C THR A 487 -27.88 28.55 8.13
N LEU A 488 -27.55 29.62 7.41
CA LEU A 488 -26.24 30.25 7.49
C LEU A 488 -25.99 30.88 8.87
N ARG A 489 -27.01 31.56 9.44
CA ARG A 489 -26.95 32.13 10.79
C ARG A 489 -26.65 31.05 11.83
N ALA A 490 -27.43 29.96 11.82
CA ALA A 490 -27.22 28.84 12.74
C ALA A 490 -25.79 28.27 12.64
N LEU A 491 -25.27 28.10 11.43
CA LEU A 491 -23.89 27.62 11.21
C LEU A 491 -22.85 28.60 11.79
N THR A 492 -23.00 29.90 11.55
CA THR A 492 -22.06 30.92 12.07
C THR A 492 -22.09 31.04 13.59
N GLU A 493 -23.27 30.87 14.21
CA GLU A 493 -23.44 30.84 15.66
C GLU A 493 -22.78 29.59 16.26
N SER A 494 -22.90 28.43 15.60
CA SER A 494 -22.19 27.20 16.00
C SER A 494 -20.67 27.40 16.04
N PHE A 495 -20.05 28.01 15.02
CA PHE A 495 -18.61 28.28 15.04
C PHE A 495 -18.19 29.19 16.20
N SER A 496 -18.98 30.24 16.48
CA SER A 496 -18.70 31.14 17.58
C SER A 496 -18.83 30.45 18.94
N ARG A 497 -19.75 29.48 19.06
CA ARG A 497 -19.90 28.66 20.27
C ARG A 497 -18.77 27.64 20.41
N TRP A 498 -18.40 26.93 19.34
CA TRP A 498 -17.31 25.96 19.36
C TRP A 498 -15.98 26.62 19.73
N ALA A 499 -15.70 27.82 19.22
CA ALA A 499 -14.50 28.57 19.58
C ALA A 499 -14.41 28.84 21.10
N ARG A 500 -15.54 29.10 21.77
CA ARG A 500 -15.59 29.25 23.24
C ARG A 500 -15.41 27.93 23.99
N LEU A 501 -15.85 26.81 23.42
CA LEU A 501 -15.68 25.50 24.06
C LEU A 501 -14.21 25.08 24.12
N ILE A 502 -13.40 25.45 23.12
CA ILE A 502 -11.96 25.19 23.09
C ILE A 502 -11.24 25.76 24.33
N GLU A 503 -11.73 26.87 24.90
CA GLU A 503 -11.15 27.49 26.09
C GLU A 503 -11.43 26.73 27.39
N THR A 504 -12.45 25.86 27.41
CA THR A 504 -13.01 25.28 28.63
C THR A 504 -13.06 23.75 28.64
N GLN A 505 -12.83 23.10 27.50
CA GLN A 505 -12.90 21.65 27.34
C GLN A 505 -11.66 21.10 26.62
N PRO A 506 -11.33 19.81 26.81
CA PRO A 506 -10.28 19.15 26.02
C PRO A 506 -10.57 19.23 24.52
N HIS A 507 -9.54 19.49 23.72
CA HIS A 507 -9.66 19.68 22.27
C HIS A 507 -10.20 18.44 21.52
N SER A 508 -9.96 17.22 22.03
CA SER A 508 -10.55 15.98 21.48
C SER A 508 -12.07 15.93 21.68
N GLU A 509 -12.57 16.30 22.86
CA GLU A 509 -14.01 16.39 23.16
C GLU A 509 -14.68 17.49 22.33
N VAL A 510 -14.00 18.63 22.16
CA VAL A 510 -14.51 19.70 21.31
C VAL A 510 -14.55 19.28 19.84
N ALA A 511 -13.54 18.55 19.34
CA ALA A 511 -13.56 18.00 17.99
C ALA A 511 -14.72 17.03 17.78
N GLN A 512 -14.97 16.13 18.75
CA GLN A 512 -16.13 15.25 18.71
C GLN A 512 -17.44 16.05 18.66
N THR A 513 -17.57 17.05 19.53
CA THR A 513 -18.74 17.94 19.57
C THR A 513 -18.97 18.65 18.24
N ILE A 514 -17.91 19.17 17.62
CA ILE A 514 -17.98 19.83 16.30
C ILE A 514 -18.47 18.84 15.23
N LEU A 515 -17.95 17.62 15.19
CA LEU A 515 -18.33 16.62 14.18
C LEU A 515 -19.78 16.14 14.35
N GLU A 516 -20.25 16.03 15.59
CA GLU A 516 -21.63 15.64 15.91
C GLU A 516 -22.62 16.78 15.61
N GLU A 517 -22.40 17.97 16.17
CA GLU A 517 -23.33 19.11 16.05
C GLU A 517 -23.34 19.74 14.65
N SER A 518 -22.25 19.64 13.89
CA SER A 518 -22.26 20.02 12.47
C SER A 518 -23.16 19.11 11.63
N GLY A 519 -23.56 17.94 12.16
CA GLY A 519 -24.26 16.88 11.44
C GLY A 519 -23.33 16.05 10.56
N TYR A 520 -22.02 16.26 10.63
CA TYR A 520 -21.05 15.58 9.78
C TYR A 520 -20.92 14.09 10.10
N THR A 521 -20.89 13.73 11.38
CA THR A 521 -20.97 12.33 11.82
C THR A 521 -22.30 11.70 11.39
N GLU A 522 -23.41 12.42 11.55
CA GLU A 522 -24.75 11.93 11.17
C GLU A 522 -24.88 11.70 9.65
N MET A 523 -24.26 12.56 8.83
CA MET A 523 -24.20 12.40 7.38
C MET A 523 -23.57 11.05 6.99
N TRP A 524 -22.44 10.70 7.59
CA TRP A 524 -21.79 9.42 7.34
C TRP A 524 -22.53 8.24 7.97
N GLN A 525 -23.21 8.41 9.11
CA GLN A 525 -24.07 7.36 9.69
C GLN A 525 -25.29 7.05 8.82
N LYS A 526 -25.85 8.07 8.16
CA LYS A 526 -26.98 7.90 7.22
C LYS A 526 -26.54 7.42 5.84
N ASP A 527 -25.25 7.59 5.51
CA ASP A 527 -24.70 7.11 4.25
C ASP A 527 -24.59 5.57 4.27
N ARG A 528 -25.13 4.94 3.21
CA ARG A 528 -25.10 3.49 3.00
C ARG A 528 -23.99 3.06 2.05
N SER A 529 -23.09 3.96 1.69
CA SER A 529 -21.93 3.64 0.89
C SER A 529 -21.01 2.67 1.64
N ALA A 530 -20.34 1.82 0.87
CA ALA A 530 -19.35 0.86 1.35
C ALA A 530 -18.29 1.48 2.27
N ASP A 531 -17.90 2.70 1.96
CA ASP A 531 -16.82 3.40 2.62
C ASP A 531 -17.31 4.11 3.89
N ALA A 532 -18.62 4.35 4.05
CA ALA A 532 -19.16 5.15 5.15
C ALA A 532 -18.77 4.60 6.53
N ALA A 533 -18.84 3.28 6.73
CA ALA A 533 -18.42 2.63 7.97
C ALA A 533 -16.92 2.86 8.25
N GLY A 534 -16.08 2.72 7.21
CA GLY A 534 -14.64 2.99 7.31
C GLY A 534 -14.34 4.48 7.53
N ARG A 535 -15.12 5.40 6.93
CA ARG A 535 -14.98 6.85 7.15
C ARG A 535 -15.36 7.24 8.57
N LEU A 536 -16.42 6.66 9.13
CA LEU A 536 -16.78 6.84 10.54
C LEU A 536 -15.71 6.31 11.48
N GLU A 537 -15.13 5.16 11.16
CA GLU A 537 -13.98 4.63 11.90
C GLU A 537 -12.78 5.57 11.80
N ASN A 538 -12.47 6.09 10.61
CA ASN A 538 -11.42 7.09 10.41
C ASN A 538 -11.68 8.38 11.22
N LEU A 539 -12.93 8.85 11.32
CA LEU A 539 -13.27 10.05 12.12
C LEU A 539 -13.15 9.81 13.62
N LYS A 540 -13.55 8.62 14.10
CA LYS A 540 -13.32 8.23 15.50
C LYS A 540 -11.83 8.15 15.81
N GLU A 541 -11.07 7.58 14.89
CA GLU A 541 -9.62 7.48 15.00
C GLU A 541 -8.95 8.85 14.98
N PHE A 542 -9.45 9.76 14.13
CA PHE A 542 -8.99 11.14 14.07
C PHE A 542 -9.16 11.86 15.40
N VAL A 543 -10.36 11.80 16.00
CA VAL A 543 -10.62 12.40 17.32
C VAL A 543 -9.70 11.80 18.38
N ARG A 544 -9.51 10.47 18.38
CA ARG A 544 -8.62 9.78 19.31
C ARG A 544 -7.17 10.26 19.18
N SER A 545 -6.68 10.40 17.94
CA SER A 545 -5.30 10.85 17.71
C SER A 545 -5.02 12.28 18.20
N MET A 546 -6.07 13.08 18.42
CA MET A 546 -5.89 14.40 19.02
C MET A 546 -5.51 14.33 20.49
N GLU A 547 -5.85 13.26 21.22
CA GLU A 547 -5.57 13.10 22.66
C GLU A 547 -4.06 13.13 22.99
N GLU A 548 -3.20 12.79 22.02
CA GLU A 548 -1.74 12.80 22.17
C GLU A 548 -1.14 14.21 22.17
N PHE A 549 -1.89 15.21 21.73
CA PHE A 549 -1.44 16.60 21.59
C PHE A 549 -1.92 17.45 22.78
N PRO A 550 -1.16 18.47 23.19
CA PRO A 550 -1.53 19.29 24.34
C PRO A 550 -2.74 20.20 24.08
N ASP A 551 -2.92 20.66 22.84
CA ASP A 551 -4.03 21.52 22.43
C ASP A 551 -4.33 21.41 20.92
N MET A 552 -5.42 22.05 20.51
CA MET A 552 -5.88 22.08 19.11
C MET A 552 -4.86 22.73 18.15
N ALA A 553 -4.12 23.74 18.63
CA ALA A 553 -3.18 24.49 17.79
C ALA A 553 -1.95 23.63 17.46
N ALA A 554 -1.38 22.96 18.47
CA ALA A 554 -0.26 22.03 18.31
C ALA A 554 -0.62 20.87 17.36
N PHE A 555 -1.85 20.37 17.44
CA PHE A 555 -2.35 19.35 16.51
C PHE A 555 -2.44 19.87 15.06
N LEU A 556 -3.04 21.04 14.85
CA LEU A 556 -3.17 21.61 13.49
C LEU A 556 -1.82 21.99 12.88
N GLU A 557 -0.88 22.50 13.67
CA GLU A 557 0.49 22.78 13.23
C GLU A 557 1.20 21.50 12.79
N HIS A 558 1.11 20.44 13.60
CA HIS A 558 1.65 19.13 13.28
C HIS A 558 1.09 18.59 11.95
N VAL A 559 -0.24 18.64 11.75
CA VAL A 559 -0.87 18.21 10.50
C VAL A 559 -0.40 19.05 9.31
N SER A 560 -0.25 20.36 9.47
CA SER A 560 0.24 21.24 8.40
C SER A 560 1.66 20.86 7.94
N LEU A 561 2.57 20.61 8.89
CA LEU A 561 3.95 20.19 8.59
C LEU A 561 4.00 18.85 7.83
N VAL A 562 3.12 17.92 8.18
CA VAL A 562 2.98 16.62 7.51
C VAL A 562 2.48 16.74 6.07
N MET A 563 1.59 17.71 5.83
CA MET A 563 1.08 18.00 4.51
C MET A 563 2.15 18.72 3.66
N GLU A 564 2.91 19.67 4.20
CA GLU A 564 3.96 20.39 3.45
C GLU A 564 5.16 19.51 3.09
N ALA A 565 5.63 18.65 4.00
CA ALA A 565 6.77 17.73 3.75
C ALA A 565 6.55 16.79 2.56
N SER A 566 5.32 16.72 2.05
CA SER A 566 4.88 15.81 1.02
C SER A 566 4.80 16.40 -0.39
N GLU A 567 4.77 17.72 -0.52
CA GLU A 567 4.69 18.41 -1.81
C GLU A 567 6.08 18.63 -2.44
N ALA A 568 7.16 18.34 -1.70
CA ALA A 568 8.52 18.37 -2.20
C ALA A 568 8.76 17.25 -3.25
N GLU A 569 8.53 17.58 -4.53
CA GLU A 569 8.87 16.72 -5.67
C GLU A 569 10.35 16.33 -5.66
N GLY A 570 10.64 15.04 -5.83
CA GLY A 570 12.01 14.51 -5.93
C GLY A 570 12.67 14.05 -4.63
N ALA A 571 12.04 14.22 -3.46
CA ALA A 571 12.59 13.70 -2.20
C ALA A 571 12.49 12.16 -2.11
N GLU A 572 13.54 11.51 -1.58
CA GLU A 572 13.51 10.09 -1.25
C GLU A 572 12.47 9.81 -0.15
N ARG A 573 11.63 8.79 -0.34
CA ARG A 573 10.53 8.48 0.58
C ARG A 573 10.38 6.98 0.77
N VAL A 574 10.10 6.58 2.01
CA VAL A 574 9.71 5.21 2.36
C VAL A 574 8.37 4.89 1.71
N SER A 575 8.25 3.72 1.09
CA SER A 575 7.02 3.29 0.43
C SER A 575 6.15 2.43 1.37
N LEU A 576 5.01 2.95 1.81
CA LEU A 576 4.03 2.24 2.63
C LEU A 576 2.88 1.72 1.77
N MET A 577 2.62 0.42 1.78
CA MET A 577 1.57 -0.18 0.92
C MET A 577 1.08 -1.53 1.45
N THR A 578 0.01 -2.06 0.86
CA THR A 578 -0.44 -3.42 1.17
C THR A 578 0.41 -4.46 0.44
N LEU A 579 0.50 -5.68 0.99
CA LEU A 579 1.15 -6.82 0.34
C LEU A 579 0.66 -7.04 -1.10
N HIS A 580 -0.65 -6.87 -1.35
CA HIS A 580 -1.25 -6.98 -2.68
C HIS A 580 -0.75 -5.89 -3.64
N ALA A 581 -0.60 -4.65 -3.17
CA ALA A 581 -0.12 -3.53 -3.97
C ALA A 581 1.38 -3.64 -4.28
N ALA A 582 2.14 -4.41 -3.49
CA ALA A 582 3.56 -4.64 -3.69
C ALA A 582 3.88 -5.61 -4.83
N LYS A 583 2.89 -6.36 -5.36
CA LYS A 583 3.11 -7.32 -6.45
C LYS A 583 3.73 -6.63 -7.66
N GLY A 584 4.83 -7.20 -8.15
CA GLY A 584 5.62 -6.65 -9.25
C GLY A 584 6.64 -5.57 -8.86
N LEU A 585 6.62 -5.05 -7.63
CA LEU A 585 7.65 -4.14 -7.11
C LEU A 585 8.80 -4.91 -6.46
N GLU A 586 9.87 -4.20 -6.13
CA GLU A 586 11.07 -4.69 -5.46
C GLU A 586 11.79 -3.54 -4.75
N PHE A 587 12.41 -3.83 -3.60
CA PHE A 587 13.07 -2.86 -2.72
C PHE A 587 14.28 -3.51 -2.06
N ASP A 588 15.35 -2.76 -1.80
CA ASP A 588 16.51 -3.30 -1.07
C ASP A 588 16.14 -3.79 0.33
N THR A 589 15.30 -3.03 1.05
CA THR A 589 14.83 -3.39 2.39
C THR A 589 13.31 -3.40 2.47
N VAL A 590 12.75 -4.49 2.99
CA VAL A 590 11.31 -4.64 3.19
C VAL A 590 11.00 -4.96 4.65
N PHE A 591 10.12 -4.17 5.23
CA PHE A 591 9.52 -4.40 6.53
C PHE A 591 8.14 -5.05 6.37
N LEU A 592 7.88 -6.08 7.16
CA LEU A 592 6.70 -6.93 7.12
C LEU A 592 6.07 -7.01 8.52
N PRO A 593 5.39 -5.94 8.98
CA PRO A 593 4.76 -5.90 10.30
C PRO A 593 3.41 -6.63 10.35
N GLY A 594 2.98 -6.99 11.56
CA GLY A 594 1.70 -7.65 11.85
C GLY A 594 1.61 -9.08 11.33
N TRP A 595 2.70 -9.86 11.46
CA TRP A 595 2.68 -11.31 11.26
C TRP A 595 2.06 -12.00 12.47
N GLU A 596 0.74 -11.87 12.61
CA GLU A 596 -0.08 -12.36 13.72
C GLU A 596 -1.22 -13.25 13.20
N ASP A 597 -1.50 -14.36 13.87
CA ASP A 597 -2.66 -15.20 13.53
C ASP A 597 -3.97 -14.42 13.76
N GLY A 598 -4.85 -14.44 12.76
CA GLY A 598 -6.09 -13.65 12.71
C GLY A 598 -5.97 -12.35 11.90
N LEU A 599 -4.76 -11.76 11.86
CA LEU A 599 -4.43 -10.62 11.00
C LEU A 599 -3.79 -11.08 9.69
N PHE A 600 -2.70 -11.85 9.79
CA PHE A 600 -1.97 -12.46 8.70
C PHE A 600 -1.41 -13.84 9.10
N PRO A 601 -2.12 -14.95 8.79
CA PRO A 601 -3.23 -15.07 7.85
C PRO A 601 -4.53 -14.40 8.33
N ASN A 602 -5.28 -13.80 7.40
CA ASN A 602 -6.53 -13.12 7.70
C ASN A 602 -7.65 -14.11 8.07
N GLN A 603 -8.31 -13.90 9.21
CA GLN A 603 -9.36 -14.81 9.70
C GLN A 603 -10.51 -15.02 8.71
N ARG A 604 -10.96 -13.98 7.99
CA ARG A 604 -12.08 -14.10 7.04
C ARG A 604 -11.73 -15.02 5.87
N ALA A 605 -10.51 -14.94 5.37
CA ALA A 605 -10.05 -15.80 4.29
C ALA A 605 -10.05 -17.29 4.70
N LEU A 606 -9.70 -17.56 5.96
CA LEU A 606 -9.75 -18.91 6.53
C LEU A 606 -11.19 -19.39 6.69
N ASP A 607 -12.10 -18.53 7.16
CA ASP A 607 -13.50 -18.90 7.37
C ASP A 607 -14.25 -19.16 6.04
N GLU A 608 -13.97 -18.37 5.00
CA GLU A 608 -14.66 -18.46 3.70
C GLU A 608 -14.16 -19.61 2.83
N SER A 609 -12.84 -19.82 2.76
CA SER A 609 -12.20 -20.73 1.80
C SER A 609 -11.40 -21.84 2.45
N GLY A 610 -11.38 -21.90 3.79
CA GLY A 610 -10.70 -22.94 4.56
C GLY A 610 -9.23 -23.09 4.15
N ARG A 611 -8.88 -24.30 3.71
CA ARG A 611 -7.54 -24.63 3.26
C ARG A 611 -7.08 -23.80 2.05
N ALA A 612 -7.96 -23.57 1.07
CA ALA A 612 -7.60 -22.79 -0.11
C ALA A 612 -7.28 -21.32 0.26
N GLY A 613 -8.03 -20.76 1.22
CA GLY A 613 -7.77 -19.43 1.76
C GLY A 613 -6.42 -19.35 2.48
N LEU A 614 -6.07 -20.37 3.26
CA LEU A 614 -4.75 -20.46 3.91
C LEU A 614 -3.60 -20.52 2.88
N GLU A 615 -3.75 -21.33 1.83
CA GLU A 615 -2.73 -21.44 0.77
C GLU A 615 -2.58 -20.12 -0.01
N GLU A 616 -3.66 -19.35 -0.21
CA GLU A 616 -3.61 -18.01 -0.81
C GLU A 616 -2.91 -16.99 0.09
N GLU A 617 -3.22 -16.96 1.40
CA GLU A 617 -2.50 -16.10 2.36
C GLU A 617 -1.01 -16.46 2.43
N ARG A 618 -0.66 -17.74 2.28
CA ARG A 618 0.74 -18.18 2.20
C ARG A 618 1.44 -17.71 0.92
N ARG A 619 0.75 -17.74 -0.23
CA ARG A 619 1.24 -17.12 -1.48
C ARG A 619 1.46 -15.62 -1.30
N LEU A 620 0.57 -14.94 -0.56
CA LEU A 620 0.73 -13.52 -0.24
C LEU A 620 1.98 -13.25 0.63
N ALA A 621 2.26 -14.12 1.60
CA ALA A 621 3.47 -14.05 2.43
C ALA A 621 4.73 -14.30 1.61
N HIS A 622 4.70 -15.29 0.70
CA HIS A 622 5.76 -15.55 -0.27
C HIS A 622 6.01 -14.32 -1.18
N VAL A 623 4.94 -13.68 -1.67
CA VAL A 623 5.05 -12.43 -2.44
C VAL A 623 5.74 -11.35 -1.61
N GLY A 624 5.34 -11.17 -0.35
CA GLY A 624 5.93 -10.19 0.59
C GLY A 624 7.44 -10.37 0.77
N LEU A 625 7.87 -11.59 1.11
CA LEU A 625 9.30 -11.92 1.28
C LEU A 625 10.09 -11.68 -0.01
N THR A 626 9.56 -12.10 -1.17
CA THR A 626 10.23 -11.95 -2.48
C THR A 626 10.20 -10.52 -3.06
N ARG A 627 9.67 -9.54 -2.30
CA ARG A 627 9.84 -8.11 -2.63
C ARG A 627 11.19 -7.58 -2.17
N ALA A 628 11.80 -8.22 -1.16
CA ALA A 628 13.09 -7.81 -0.63
C ALA A 628 14.24 -8.29 -1.52
N ARG A 629 15.15 -7.37 -1.87
CA ARG A 629 16.41 -7.73 -2.55
C ARG A 629 17.49 -8.14 -1.56
N LYS A 630 17.72 -7.34 -0.51
CA LYS A 630 18.85 -7.51 0.42
C LYS A 630 18.42 -7.84 1.84
N ARG A 631 17.33 -7.25 2.33
CA ARG A 631 16.88 -7.38 3.72
C ARG A 631 15.38 -7.54 3.83
N ALA A 632 14.94 -8.57 4.55
CA ALA A 632 13.56 -8.75 4.97
C ALA A 632 13.49 -8.75 6.50
N LYS A 633 12.65 -7.88 7.05
CA LYS A 633 12.45 -7.73 8.50
C LYS A 633 10.98 -7.97 8.84
N LEU A 634 10.70 -8.99 9.63
CA LEU A 634 9.36 -9.39 10.05
C LEU A 634 9.15 -8.98 11.50
N SER A 635 7.92 -8.55 11.81
CA SER A 635 7.53 -8.27 13.18
C SER A 635 6.10 -8.70 13.47
N PHE A 636 5.83 -8.95 14.74
CA PHE A 636 4.50 -9.23 15.27
C PHE A 636 4.33 -8.54 16.64
N ALA A 637 3.12 -8.09 16.95
CA ALA A 637 2.75 -7.58 18.25
C ALA A 637 2.05 -8.67 19.09
N VAL A 638 2.30 -8.68 20.40
CA VAL A 638 1.62 -9.58 21.36
C VAL A 638 0.23 -9.05 21.74
N ASN A 639 0.05 -7.73 21.70
CA ASN A 639 -1.22 -7.06 21.96
C ASN A 639 -1.51 -6.06 20.85
N ARG A 640 -2.65 -6.18 20.19
CA ARG A 640 -3.07 -5.20 19.17
C ARG A 640 -4.41 -4.60 19.52
N ARG A 641 -4.54 -3.30 19.29
CA ARG A 641 -5.81 -2.61 19.41
C ARG A 641 -6.60 -2.74 18.11
N ILE A 642 -7.64 -3.57 18.13
CA ILE A 642 -8.52 -3.82 16.98
C ILE A 642 -9.88 -3.21 17.31
N HIS A 643 -10.38 -2.30 16.46
CA HIS A 643 -11.65 -1.59 16.67
C HIS A 643 -11.78 -0.92 18.05
N GLY A 644 -10.66 -0.40 18.58
CA GLY A 644 -10.61 0.29 19.87
C GLY A 644 -10.48 -0.63 21.09
N LEU A 645 -10.59 -1.96 20.92
CA LEU A 645 -10.44 -2.96 21.98
C LEU A 645 -9.06 -3.61 21.91
N TRP A 646 -8.45 -3.83 23.09
CA TRP A 646 -7.21 -4.60 23.18
C TRP A 646 -7.51 -6.09 23.01
N SER A 647 -6.79 -6.72 22.08
CA SER A 647 -6.83 -8.16 21.87
C SER A 647 -5.41 -8.70 21.95
N SER A 648 -5.24 -9.81 22.66
CA SER A 648 -3.97 -10.55 22.65
C SER A 648 -3.90 -11.39 21.38
N THR A 649 -2.81 -11.23 20.66
CA THR A 649 -2.55 -11.88 19.37
C THR A 649 -1.46 -12.93 19.54
N ILE A 650 -1.58 -14.00 18.76
CA ILE A 650 -0.56 -15.07 18.71
C ILE A 650 0.30 -14.79 17.48
N PRO A 651 1.62 -15.05 17.52
CA PRO A 651 2.48 -14.95 16.33
C PRO A 651 1.89 -15.78 15.17
N SER A 652 2.08 -15.29 13.95
CA SER A 652 1.59 -15.99 12.76
C SER A 652 2.23 -17.36 12.63
N ARG A 653 1.41 -18.35 12.29
CA ARG A 653 1.90 -19.69 11.91
C ARG A 653 2.93 -19.66 10.77
N PHE A 654 2.93 -18.62 9.93
CA PHE A 654 3.91 -18.48 8.85
C PHE A 654 5.33 -18.25 9.37
N ILE A 655 5.51 -17.76 10.60
CA ILE A 655 6.82 -17.59 11.22
C ILE A 655 7.44 -18.98 11.49
N ASP A 656 6.66 -19.91 12.07
CA ASP A 656 7.10 -21.28 12.37
C ASP A 656 7.31 -22.15 11.11
N GLU A 657 6.79 -21.71 9.96
CA GLU A 657 7.02 -22.36 8.67
C GLU A 657 8.34 -21.94 8.01
N LEU A 658 9.03 -20.91 8.53
CA LEU A 658 10.32 -20.47 8.02
C LEU A 658 11.45 -21.40 8.48
N PRO A 659 12.47 -21.65 7.64
CA PRO A 659 13.60 -22.49 8.02
C PRO A 659 14.59 -21.75 8.94
N ASP A 660 14.93 -22.35 10.08
CA ASP A 660 15.88 -21.80 11.08
C ASP A 660 17.21 -21.32 10.47
N SER A 661 17.71 -22.02 9.45
CA SER A 661 18.97 -21.66 8.78
C SER A 661 18.94 -20.29 8.08
N ALA A 662 17.76 -19.75 7.77
CA ALA A 662 17.56 -18.52 7.01
C ALA A 662 17.04 -17.35 7.86
N VAL A 663 16.74 -17.59 9.15
CA VAL A 663 16.08 -16.64 10.04
C VAL A 663 16.95 -16.39 11.26
N ASP A 664 17.04 -15.13 11.67
CA ASP A 664 17.58 -14.75 12.98
C ASP A 664 16.47 -14.10 13.82
N VAL A 665 16.24 -14.64 15.02
CA VAL A 665 15.35 -14.01 15.99
C VAL A 665 16.13 -12.94 16.73
N VAL A 666 15.69 -11.69 16.61
CA VAL A 666 16.33 -10.54 17.26
C VAL A 666 15.48 -10.17 18.47
N GLU A 667 16.08 -10.23 19.66
CA GLU A 667 15.45 -9.71 20.87
C GLU A 667 15.25 -8.19 20.71
N ALA A 668 14.03 -7.73 20.97
CA ALA A 668 13.78 -6.30 21.09
C ALA A 668 14.70 -5.74 22.18
N PRO A 669 15.37 -4.59 21.96
CA PRO A 669 16.24 -4.00 22.97
C PRO A 669 15.45 -3.86 24.28
N ALA A 670 15.94 -4.53 25.33
CA ALA A 670 15.22 -4.70 26.57
C ALA A 670 14.98 -3.34 27.26
N HIS A 671 13.81 -2.75 27.04
CA HIS A 671 13.25 -1.74 27.95
C HIS A 671 12.47 -2.38 29.13
N PHE A 672 12.59 -3.71 29.30
CA PHE A 672 12.04 -4.45 30.42
C PHE A 672 13.02 -4.45 31.61
N SER A 673 12.82 -3.52 32.54
CA SER A 673 13.30 -3.67 33.92
C SER A 673 12.42 -4.72 34.62
N ALA A 674 13.03 -5.81 35.08
CA ALA A 674 12.44 -6.73 36.01
C ALA A 674 12.38 -6.09 37.41
N GLY A 675 11.18 -5.76 37.89
CA GLY A 675 10.96 -5.38 39.28
C GLY A 675 9.83 -4.36 39.49
N ALA A 676 8.82 -4.77 40.27
CA ALA A 676 7.71 -4.01 40.82
C ALA A 676 6.52 -3.66 39.90
N SER A 677 5.34 -3.98 40.43
CA SER A 677 3.99 -3.80 39.90
C SER A 677 3.72 -2.37 39.41
N ARG A 678 3.24 -2.24 38.16
CA ARG A 678 2.74 -1.02 37.49
C ARG A 678 1.50 -0.36 38.14
N PHE A 679 1.16 -0.67 39.39
CA PHE A 679 -0.04 -0.16 40.06
C PHE A 679 0.22 0.74 41.28
N ASP A 680 1.48 1.06 41.60
CA ASP A 680 1.78 2.03 42.65
C ASP A 680 2.83 3.04 42.19
N ARG A 681 2.46 4.33 42.27
CA ARG A 681 3.25 5.55 42.04
C ARG A 681 3.46 6.02 40.59
N ASN A 682 2.51 6.83 40.13
CA ASN A 682 2.81 8.04 39.36
C ASN A 682 2.57 9.23 40.30
N PRO A 683 3.50 10.20 40.41
CA PRO A 683 3.33 11.40 39.61
C PRO A 683 4.67 12.01 39.16
N THR A 684 5.05 11.75 37.90
CA THR A 684 5.57 12.75 36.95
C THR A 684 5.65 12.08 35.58
N PRO A 685 4.86 12.52 34.57
CA PRO A 685 4.99 12.01 33.21
C PRO A 685 6.15 12.74 32.50
N PHE A 686 6.80 12.04 31.58
CA PHE A 686 7.92 12.48 30.73
C PHE A 686 9.34 12.36 31.31
N GLY A 687 9.94 11.22 31.00
CA GLY A 687 11.37 10.97 31.11
C GLY A 687 11.73 9.67 30.40
N SER A 688 11.46 9.57 29.10
CA SER A 688 11.96 8.44 28.29
C SER A 688 13.46 8.62 28.05
N SER A 689 14.27 7.63 28.46
CA SER A 689 15.71 7.57 28.19
C SER A 689 15.95 7.12 26.74
N TYR A 690 15.51 7.94 25.79
CA TYR A 690 15.46 7.61 24.37
C TYR A 690 16.23 8.64 23.55
N GLY A 691 17.17 8.18 22.72
CA GLY A 691 18.19 9.01 22.08
C GLY A 691 18.35 8.76 20.59
N THR A 692 17.26 8.61 19.82
CA THR A 692 17.38 8.52 18.36
C THR A 692 17.59 9.90 17.74
N PRO A 693 18.30 10.00 16.59
CA PRO A 693 18.46 11.26 15.86
C PRO A 693 17.12 11.93 15.50
N GLY A 694 16.08 11.16 15.17
CA GLY A 694 14.74 11.70 14.88
C GLY A 694 14.04 12.28 16.09
N TRP A 695 14.22 11.65 17.26
CA TRP A 695 13.70 12.22 18.50
C TRP A 695 14.38 13.54 18.88
N GLN A 696 15.69 13.65 18.61
CA GLN A 696 16.43 14.90 18.79
C GLN A 696 15.94 16.00 17.82
N ARG A 697 15.62 15.65 16.57
CA ARG A 697 15.01 16.59 15.60
C ARG A 697 13.60 17.01 16.02
N ALA A 698 12.78 16.07 16.49
CA ALA A 698 11.43 16.36 16.98
C ALA A 698 11.47 17.32 18.18
N GLN A 699 12.32 17.05 19.17
CA GLN A 699 12.52 17.95 20.32
C GLN A 699 13.04 19.33 19.90
N ALA A 700 13.97 19.40 18.93
CA ALA A 700 14.49 20.67 18.43
C ALA A 700 13.39 21.51 17.74
N ASN A 701 12.49 20.88 16.98
CA ASN A 701 11.35 21.55 16.35
C ASN A 701 10.31 22.02 17.40
N THR A 702 10.01 21.19 18.41
CA THR A 702 9.10 21.59 19.50
C THR A 702 9.69 22.73 20.35
N ALA A 703 11.01 22.72 20.59
CA ALA A 703 11.70 23.76 21.35
C ALA A 703 11.83 25.10 20.59
N ALA A 704 11.87 25.07 19.25
CA ALA A 704 11.94 26.27 18.42
C ALA A 704 10.62 27.07 18.37
N GLY A 705 9.47 26.44 18.66
CA GLY A 705 8.14 27.08 18.67
C GLY A 705 7.76 27.81 19.97
N SER A 706 8.48 27.60 21.07
CA SER A 706 8.16 28.16 22.39
C SER A 706 9.21 29.17 22.84
N GLY A 707 9.16 30.39 22.30
CA GLY A 707 10.16 31.43 22.55
C GLY A 707 9.60 32.84 22.71
N ASN A 708 8.60 33.08 23.57
CA ASN A 708 8.46 34.37 24.28
C ASN A 708 7.29 34.38 25.28
N ARG A 709 7.59 34.44 26.59
CA ARG A 709 6.82 35.21 27.59
C ARG A 709 7.54 35.20 28.94
N SER A 710 8.15 36.33 29.25
CA SER A 710 8.72 36.68 30.55
C SER A 710 7.78 37.60 31.34
N GLY A 711 7.72 37.41 32.67
CA GLY A 711 7.23 38.38 33.68
C GLY A 711 5.71 38.29 33.91
N PHE A 712 5.16 38.24 35.12
CA PHE A 712 5.50 38.94 36.37
C PHE A 712 4.73 38.27 37.52
N GLY A 713 5.29 38.26 38.75
CA GLY A 713 4.73 37.53 39.89
C GLY A 713 3.84 38.34 40.83
N SER A 714 3.16 37.62 41.75
CA SER A 714 2.99 37.96 43.17
C SER A 714 2.23 36.84 43.91
N ALA A 715 2.68 36.54 45.13
CA ALA A 715 2.22 35.48 46.06
C ALA A 715 1.11 36.02 47.02
N PRO A 716 0.76 35.41 48.18
CA PRO A 716 1.05 34.07 48.76
C PRO A 716 -0.14 33.39 49.51
N GLY A 717 0.02 32.11 49.92
CA GLY A 717 -0.49 31.64 51.23
C GLY A 717 -1.05 30.21 51.31
N GLY A 718 -0.55 29.41 52.27
CA GLY A 718 -1.27 28.25 52.81
C GLY A 718 -0.41 27.02 53.16
N ARG A 719 0.01 26.90 54.43
CA ARG A 719 0.77 25.78 55.03
C ARG A 719 -0.14 24.60 55.43
N SER A 720 0.43 23.38 55.43
CA SER A 720 0.25 22.26 56.41
C SER A 720 0.59 20.95 55.68
N GLY A 721 1.35 19.95 56.13
CA GLY A 721 1.88 19.55 57.43
C GLY A 721 2.07 18.02 57.34
N GLY A 722 3.32 17.53 57.34
CA GLY A 722 3.66 16.09 57.16
C GLY A 722 3.28 15.21 58.37
N PRO A 723 3.44 13.87 58.28
CA PRO A 723 4.59 13.18 58.92
C PRO A 723 5.02 11.89 58.16
N ARG A 724 6.13 11.17 58.36
CA ARG A 724 7.36 11.22 59.18
C ARG A 724 8.34 10.20 58.56
N GLN A 725 9.62 10.54 58.47
CA GLN A 725 10.70 9.61 58.09
C GLN A 725 11.03 8.65 59.23
N ILE A 726 11.29 7.38 58.89
CA ILE A 726 12.11 6.47 59.67
C ILE A 726 13.36 6.22 58.83
N GLU A 727 14.52 6.61 59.38
CA GLU A 727 15.84 6.42 58.77
C GLU A 727 16.25 4.95 58.85
N GLY A 728 16.64 4.40 57.70
CA GLY A 728 17.42 3.18 57.58
C GLY A 728 18.53 3.43 56.57
N GLU A 729 19.77 3.43 57.05
CA GLU A 729 20.97 3.70 56.26
C GLU A 729 21.28 2.48 55.35
N LEU A 730 21.22 2.68 54.03
CA LEU A 730 21.72 1.73 53.03
C LEU A 730 22.98 2.31 52.40
N ILE A 731 24.13 1.83 52.86
CA ILE A 731 25.43 2.06 52.23
C ILE A 731 25.45 1.22 50.94
N ALA A 732 25.09 1.84 49.82
CA ALA A 732 25.23 1.25 48.49
C ALA A 732 26.43 1.90 47.77
N LYS A 733 27.58 1.21 47.78
CA LYS A 733 28.71 1.52 46.88
C LYS A 733 28.33 1.14 45.44
N SER A 734 28.29 2.12 44.55
CA SER A 734 28.21 1.91 43.11
C SER A 734 29.60 1.63 42.53
N THR A 735 29.73 0.53 41.80
CA THR A 735 30.92 0.13 41.05
C THR A 735 31.04 0.93 39.76
N GLY A 736 31.92 1.93 39.76
CA GLY A 736 32.54 2.54 38.58
C GLY A 736 34.04 2.70 38.84
N ALA A 737 34.87 2.71 37.80
CA ALA A 737 36.30 2.94 37.95
C ALA A 737 36.55 4.27 38.71
N PRO A 738 37.43 4.30 39.71
CA PRO A 738 37.62 5.49 40.54
C PRO A 738 38.19 6.65 39.70
N SER A 739 37.65 7.85 39.89
CA SER A 739 38.20 9.08 39.31
C SER A 739 39.67 9.26 39.72
N ALA A 740 40.48 9.80 38.82
CA ALA A 740 41.90 10.08 39.07
C ALA A 740 42.15 11.29 39.99
N PHE A 741 41.09 12.00 40.39
CA PHE A 741 41.15 13.20 41.22
C PHE A 741 40.74 12.91 42.67
N GLN A 742 41.32 13.64 43.63
CA GLN A 742 41.05 13.48 45.07
C GLN A 742 40.42 14.73 45.67
N ASP A 743 39.71 14.56 46.79
CA ASP A 743 39.17 15.67 47.57
C ASP A 743 40.28 16.64 48.00
N GLY A 744 40.03 17.94 47.86
CA GLY A 744 40.98 19.02 48.14
C GLY A 744 41.91 19.38 46.98
N GLN A 745 41.89 18.65 45.86
CA GLN A 745 42.76 18.92 44.71
C GLN A 745 42.30 20.14 43.91
N ARG A 746 43.24 20.98 43.44
CA ARG A 746 42.93 22.05 42.48
C ARG A 746 42.75 21.50 41.08
N VAL A 747 41.71 22.01 40.43
CA VAL A 747 41.28 21.57 39.12
C VAL A 747 40.79 22.75 38.29
N PHE A 748 40.83 22.62 36.97
CA PHE A 748 40.35 23.62 36.04
C PHE A 748 39.25 23.06 35.14
N HIS A 749 38.15 23.80 35.03
CA HIS A 749 37.07 23.51 34.10
C HIS A 749 36.96 24.62 33.06
N MET A 750 36.93 24.26 31.77
CA MET A 750 36.94 25.20 30.65
C MET A 750 35.86 26.30 30.75
N LYS A 751 34.69 25.98 31.31
CA LYS A 751 33.58 26.94 31.48
C LYS A 751 33.55 27.66 32.84
N PHE A 752 34.01 27.01 33.90
CA PHE A 752 33.81 27.49 35.28
C PHE A 752 35.09 28.03 35.91
N GLY A 753 36.22 27.93 35.19
CA GLY A 753 37.52 28.36 35.66
C GLY A 753 38.12 27.37 36.66
N PRO A 754 39.07 27.83 37.48
CA PRO A 754 39.71 26.96 38.45
C PRO A 754 38.83 26.79 39.70
N GLY A 755 38.86 25.60 40.28
CA GLY A 755 38.07 25.19 41.44
C GLY A 755 38.76 24.11 42.25
N THR A 756 38.28 23.85 43.46
CA THR A 756 38.83 22.82 44.36
C THR A 756 37.83 21.67 44.50
N VAL A 757 38.27 20.43 44.32
CA VAL A 757 37.40 19.25 44.46
C VAL A 757 36.94 19.15 45.92
N ALA A 758 35.64 19.12 46.14
CA ALA A 758 34.99 19.03 47.44
C ALA A 758 34.35 17.65 47.71
N GLY A 759 34.26 16.79 46.69
CA GLY A 759 33.74 15.43 46.82
C GLY A 759 33.90 14.62 45.53
N VAL A 760 34.33 13.37 45.63
CA VAL A 760 34.42 12.40 44.51
C VAL A 760 33.36 11.31 44.69
N ASP A 761 32.45 11.17 43.73
CA ASP A 761 31.47 10.08 43.67
C ASP A 761 31.54 9.38 42.30
N GLY A 762 32.29 8.27 42.24
CA GLY A 762 32.59 7.57 41.00
C GLY A 762 33.36 8.46 40.01
N ASN A 763 32.75 8.75 38.85
CA ASN A 763 33.29 9.65 37.82
C ASN A 763 32.75 11.08 37.91
N LYS A 764 31.95 11.39 38.93
CA LYS A 764 31.42 12.74 39.19
C LYS A 764 32.23 13.41 40.29
N LEU A 765 32.70 14.62 40.00
CA LEU A 765 33.41 15.49 40.91
C LEU A 765 32.48 16.63 41.33
N THR A 766 32.34 16.84 42.62
CA THR A 766 31.81 18.09 43.17
C THR A 766 32.99 19.04 43.33
N VAL A 767 32.98 20.18 42.63
CA VAL A 767 34.07 21.15 42.62
C VAL A 767 33.54 22.52 43.04
N ASP A 768 34.21 23.14 44.00
CA ASP A 768 33.98 24.52 44.42
C ASP A 768 34.81 25.46 43.54
N PHE A 769 34.18 26.03 42.51
CA PHE A 769 34.82 26.96 41.57
C PHE A 769 34.87 28.38 42.13
N ASP A 770 36.03 29.03 42.03
CA ASP A 770 36.29 30.33 42.67
C ASP A 770 35.30 31.43 42.25
N LYS A 771 34.82 31.38 41.00
CA LYS A 771 33.89 32.37 40.43
C LYS A 771 32.49 31.83 40.14
N ALA A 772 32.32 30.51 40.05
CA ALA A 772 31.06 29.88 39.64
C ALA A 772 30.34 29.12 40.77
N GLY A 773 30.94 29.07 41.97
CA GLY A 773 30.42 28.35 43.13
C GLY A 773 30.49 26.83 42.97
N ARG A 774 29.84 26.11 43.89
CA ARG A 774 29.83 24.64 43.89
C ARG A 774 29.09 24.10 42.68
N LYS A 775 29.74 23.25 41.88
CA LYS A 775 29.15 22.56 40.73
C LYS A 775 29.58 21.09 40.70
N MET A 776 28.66 20.22 40.30
CA MET A 776 28.98 18.84 39.97
C MET A 776 29.34 18.74 38.48
N VAL A 777 30.47 18.13 38.19
CA VAL A 777 31.07 18.01 36.87
C VAL A 777 31.65 16.60 36.72
N LEU A 778 31.69 16.05 35.51
CA LEU A 778 32.33 14.76 35.28
C LEU A 778 33.85 14.96 35.19
N ASP A 779 34.61 13.98 35.68
CA ASP A 779 36.07 13.97 35.65
C ASP A 779 36.66 14.19 34.24
N SER A 780 35.98 13.70 33.20
CA SER A 780 36.37 13.85 31.79
C SER A 780 36.43 15.31 31.30
N PHE A 781 35.76 16.24 31.98
CA PHE A 781 35.75 17.67 31.61
C PHE A 781 36.63 18.53 32.51
N ILE A 782 37.45 17.90 33.34
CA ILE A 782 38.26 18.54 34.35
C ILE A 782 39.74 18.27 34.08
N GLN A 783 40.55 19.33 34.10
CA GLN A 783 42.00 19.25 33.98
C GLN A 783 42.64 19.49 35.36
N PRO A 784 43.78 18.85 35.68
CA PRO A 784 44.56 19.19 36.87
C PRO A 784 44.92 20.68 36.84
N GLY A 785 44.60 21.41 37.91
CA GLY A 785 44.68 22.87 37.98
C GLY A 785 45.86 23.40 38.76
#